data_AF-A0A962Z147-F1
#
_entry.id   AF-A0A962Z147-F1
#
_cell.length_a   1.000
_cell.length_b   1.000
_cell.length_c   1.000
_cell.angle_alpha   90.00
_cell.angle_beta   90.00
_cell.angle_gamma   90.00
#
_symmetry.space_group_name_H-M   'P 1'
#
loop_
_entity.id
_entity.type
_entity.pdbx_description
1 polymer ?
#
loop_
_entity_poly.entity_id
_entity_poly.type
_entity_poly.pdbx_seq_one_letter_code
_entity_poly.pdbx_strand_id
1 'polypeptide(L)'
;MLARLYQNHVLANLTFVLVLAMGLLSYNLLPRQQDPSINFNWIDITTGLPGAAAEDVEKRVTEVLEKKIRRISDIKFVSSISREGISNILVRFHDIPERVFDKRVADLRREVQNAESELPDDAGSPFIFEITSANAFPSAVLAIVGMADDENLRRQGEIVKKDLERILGVDRIMATALRDPELQINFLPERLEATGISPSQLSDTLASNFKDIAAGNTRVSDRNWLVRIIGRDSNPDYLAGLPVLGADREVPLGTLAEVVRAREEASAIVRYNGRPAIMLAITKKENANTLELVERITAYVDDRNRFSSGTGVDLTLIDDQTEITRSALHTMETNALLGLLMVLLVTWLFLGSRIALLTTIGIPFILAGTFWTLRSFGHSLNVTVLLGVVISLGMLVDDAVVVVESIYYRLQRGMAALPAALAALKEVFAPVTTAVLTTIAAFLPLMLLPGILGKYMLVIPLVVTIALAISLVEAYWMLPAHMLGVNVSCSNSSRVQRLRNGFLRWIRRSYTRLLVRALRWPRLILLLVICMFAAALAATLAGRIKLDFFASDPIRLFYINLEMPAGTPLELTIAKTVAVEQTVRERVKTGEVRNIISYAGQMFTETTPFYGDQFGQIMVSLNPATAQMRSVDEMIEAMRAAVTATPGTEKISFLRLAGGPPTSKPIQVKVRGDEIDSLRRAVAELKAILEQNPAVRDISDDDSRGQMELQARVNQDAARRAGITPDEVMRTLRLLVDGEIVAEMQDQGEELEVRVRAKPGNLDNIGLPGNFTLPLADGGRIALRELLETESGASLGNIRHYDFRRTITVEADLDKSLTDTVTANREIIQEWERLHHRFPEI
;
A
#
# COMPACT_ATOMS: atom_id res chain seq x y z
N MET A 1 18.46 50.89 17.42
CA MET A 1 18.39 49.43 17.67
C MET A 1 19.02 48.64 16.52
N LEU A 2 18.50 48.73 15.29
CA LEU A 2 19.07 48.09 14.08
C LEU A 2 20.58 48.31 13.86
N ALA A 3 21.07 49.55 14.03
CA ALA A 3 22.51 49.84 13.88
C ALA A 3 23.40 49.06 14.88
N ARG A 4 22.93 48.86 16.13
CA ARG A 4 23.66 48.06 17.14
C ARG A 4 23.63 46.56 16.82
N LEU A 5 22.56 46.09 16.19
CA LEU A 5 22.42 44.70 15.75
C LEU A 5 23.43 44.37 14.65
N TYR A 6 23.59 45.25 13.65
CA TYR A 6 24.52 45.04 12.52
C TYR A 6 26.00 45.22 12.88
N GLN A 7 26.30 46.05 13.88
CA GLN A 7 27.67 46.21 14.39
C GLN A 7 28.12 45.00 15.22
N ASN A 8 27.19 44.21 15.76
CA ASN A 8 27.52 43.04 16.56
C ASN A 8 27.78 41.82 15.67
N HIS A 9 28.93 41.82 14.99
CA HIS A 9 29.37 40.73 14.12
C HIS A 9 29.49 39.39 14.85
N VAL A 10 29.78 39.41 16.15
CA VAL A 10 29.89 38.19 16.97
C VAL A 10 28.54 37.49 17.07
N LEU A 11 27.46 38.23 17.35
CA LEU A 11 26.11 37.67 17.43
C LEU A 11 25.64 37.10 16.07
N ALA A 12 25.88 37.83 14.98
CA ALA A 12 25.52 37.37 13.64
C ALA A 12 26.27 36.09 13.28
N ASN A 13 27.59 36.05 13.46
CA ASN A 13 28.42 34.89 13.16
C ASN A 13 28.06 33.68 14.04
N LEU A 14 27.84 33.88 15.35
CA LEU A 14 27.45 32.79 16.25
C LEU A 14 26.08 32.21 15.86
N THR A 15 25.12 33.06 15.53
CA THR A 15 23.79 32.61 15.08
C THR A 15 23.89 31.89 13.74
N PHE A 16 24.68 32.41 12.80
CA PHE A 16 24.93 31.79 11.51
C PHE A 16 25.51 30.38 11.66
N VAL A 17 26.56 30.23 12.48
CA VAL A 17 27.19 28.94 12.76
C VAL A 17 26.24 28.00 13.50
N LEU A 18 25.45 28.50 14.45
CA LEU A 18 24.46 27.71 15.17
C LEU A 18 23.40 27.15 14.23
N VAL A 19 22.80 27.98 13.37
CA VAL A 19 21.79 27.53 12.40
C VAL A 19 22.39 26.53 11.43
N LEU A 20 23.62 26.77 10.95
CA LEU A 20 24.31 25.85 10.05
C LEU A 20 24.59 24.51 10.73
N ALA A 21 25.03 24.50 11.99
CA ALA A 21 25.23 23.29 12.77
C ALA A 21 23.91 22.54 13.03
N MET A 22 22.87 23.25 13.45
CA MET A 22 21.54 22.68 13.71
C MET A 22 20.91 22.12 12.43
N GLY A 23 21.05 22.82 11.30
CA GLY A 23 20.55 22.37 10.02
C GLY A 23 21.32 21.19 9.44
N LEU A 24 22.65 21.17 9.59
CA LEU A 24 23.48 20.02 9.18
C LEU A 24 23.17 18.78 10.02
N LEU A 25 23.04 18.93 11.34
CA LEU A 25 22.58 17.86 12.22
C LEU A 25 21.18 17.40 11.83
N SER A 26 20.27 18.33 11.54
CA SER A 26 18.91 18.01 11.12
C SER A 26 18.88 17.23 9.82
N TYR A 27 19.62 17.67 8.80
CA TYR A 27 19.75 16.99 7.51
C TYR A 27 20.25 15.55 7.65
N ASN A 28 21.25 15.31 8.50
CA ASN A 28 21.79 13.97 8.72
C ASN A 28 20.84 13.05 9.48
N LEU A 29 20.05 13.61 10.39
CA LEU A 29 19.14 12.87 11.26
C LEU A 29 17.72 12.74 10.67
N LEU A 30 17.42 13.39 9.54
CA LEU A 30 16.10 13.32 8.89
C LEU A 30 15.91 11.93 8.27
N PRO A 31 14.77 11.26 8.51
CA PRO A 31 14.48 9.97 7.88
C PRO A 31 14.49 10.09 6.36
N ARG A 32 15.18 9.16 5.67
CA ARG A 32 15.22 9.12 4.21
C ARG A 32 14.11 8.22 3.67
N GLN A 33 13.31 8.78 2.77
CA GLN A 33 12.17 8.11 2.13
C GLN A 33 12.06 8.59 0.68
N GLN A 34 11.47 7.80 -0.21
CA GLN A 34 11.18 8.26 -1.57
C GLN A 34 10.04 9.29 -1.55
N ASP A 35 8.94 8.91 -0.92
CA ASP A 35 7.70 9.69 -0.84
C ASP A 35 7.45 10.24 0.58
N PRO A 36 6.70 11.36 0.71
CA PRO A 36 6.25 11.84 2.00
C PRO A 36 5.26 10.87 2.64
N SER A 37 5.31 10.74 3.97
CA SER A 37 4.34 9.97 4.74
C SER A 37 3.01 10.75 4.85
N ILE A 38 2.02 10.33 4.06
CA ILE A 38 0.67 10.87 3.98
C ILE A 38 -0.34 9.81 4.39
N ASN A 39 -1.25 10.21 5.28
CA ASN A 39 -2.47 9.48 5.61
C ASN A 39 -3.52 9.67 4.50
N PHE A 40 -4.04 8.57 3.93
CA PHE A 40 -5.05 8.64 2.88
C PHE A 40 -6.47 8.85 3.41
N ASN A 41 -6.66 8.82 4.72
CA ASN A 41 -7.94 8.77 5.44
C ASN A 41 -8.76 7.53 5.05
N TRP A 42 -8.06 6.41 4.79
CA TRP A 42 -8.61 5.12 4.36
C TRP A 42 -8.49 4.15 5.53
N ILE A 43 -9.59 3.52 5.90
CA ILE A 43 -9.63 2.45 6.88
C ILE A 43 -10.09 1.19 6.18
N ASP A 44 -9.31 0.13 6.30
CA ASP A 44 -9.64 -1.21 5.84
C ASP A 44 -10.10 -2.05 7.02
N ILE A 45 -11.21 -2.77 6.85
CA ILE A 45 -11.79 -3.65 7.85
C ILE A 45 -11.94 -5.02 7.22
N THR A 46 -11.21 -6.01 7.73
CA THR A 46 -11.25 -7.37 7.22
C THR A 46 -11.79 -8.32 8.28
N THR A 47 -12.77 -9.14 7.92
CA THR A 47 -13.42 -10.09 8.82
C THR A 47 -13.54 -11.44 8.12
N GLY A 48 -13.01 -12.50 8.74
CA GLY A 48 -13.12 -13.86 8.24
C GLY A 48 -14.40 -14.55 8.69
N LEU A 49 -15.00 -15.36 7.81
CA LEU A 49 -16.07 -16.33 8.13
C LEU A 49 -15.78 -17.60 7.31
N PRO A 50 -14.84 -18.45 7.77
CA PRO A 50 -14.37 -19.61 7.01
C PRO A 50 -15.52 -20.54 6.57
N GLY A 51 -15.42 -21.08 5.35
CA GLY A 51 -16.40 -22.02 4.80
C GLY A 51 -17.75 -21.43 4.38
N ALA A 52 -17.95 -20.11 4.50
CA ALA A 52 -19.18 -19.45 4.05
C ALA A 52 -19.08 -18.97 2.59
N ALA A 53 -20.18 -19.15 1.84
CA ALA A 53 -20.32 -18.61 0.49
C ALA A 53 -20.38 -17.07 0.50
N ALA A 54 -20.07 -16.43 -0.65
CA ALA A 54 -20.03 -14.98 -0.75
C ALA A 54 -21.35 -14.29 -0.32
N GLU A 55 -22.51 -14.91 -0.59
CA GLU A 55 -23.82 -14.42 -0.15
C GLU A 55 -24.02 -14.48 1.37
N ASP A 56 -23.53 -15.54 2.02
CA ASP A 56 -23.63 -15.67 3.47
C ASP A 56 -22.72 -14.67 4.17
N VAL A 57 -21.51 -14.47 3.64
CA VAL A 57 -20.58 -13.44 4.11
C VAL A 57 -21.19 -12.05 3.94
N GLU A 58 -21.82 -11.77 2.79
CA GLU A 58 -22.53 -10.51 2.55
C GLU A 58 -23.60 -10.25 3.61
N LYS A 59 -24.54 -11.19 3.77
CA LYS A 59 -25.72 -11.01 4.63
C LYS A 59 -25.39 -11.04 6.12
N ARG A 60 -24.47 -11.93 6.54
CA ARG A 60 -24.19 -12.22 7.97
C ARG A 60 -23.04 -11.40 8.54
N VAL A 61 -22.13 -10.91 7.70
CA VAL A 61 -20.96 -10.15 8.14
C VAL A 61 -20.97 -8.75 7.55
N THR A 62 -20.89 -8.64 6.22
CA THR A 62 -20.71 -7.35 5.54
C THR A 62 -21.85 -6.38 5.82
N GLU A 63 -23.10 -6.80 5.64
CA GLU A 63 -24.28 -5.96 5.90
C GLU A 63 -24.42 -5.55 7.37
N VAL A 64 -24.06 -6.44 8.31
CA VAL A 64 -24.12 -6.17 9.75
C VAL A 64 -23.14 -5.06 10.11
N LEU A 65 -21.90 -5.16 9.63
CA LEU A 65 -20.88 -4.14 9.80
C LEU A 65 -21.23 -2.83 9.09
N GLU A 66 -21.71 -2.90 7.84
CA GLU A 66 -22.15 -1.75 7.06
C GLU A 66 -23.25 -0.94 7.77
N LYS A 67 -24.24 -1.61 8.38
CA LYS A 67 -25.33 -0.98 9.13
C LYS A 67 -24.81 -0.13 10.30
N LYS A 68 -23.70 -0.54 10.93
CA LYS A 68 -23.03 0.22 12.01
C LYS A 68 -22.19 1.35 11.43
N ILE A 69 -21.39 1.06 10.40
CA ILE A 69 -20.51 2.03 9.72
C ILE A 69 -21.30 3.21 9.16
N ARG A 70 -22.51 2.96 8.62
CA ARG A 70 -23.40 3.99 8.07
C ARG A 70 -23.77 5.11 9.05
N ARG A 71 -23.64 4.89 10.37
CA ARG A 71 -23.94 5.89 11.41
C ARG A 71 -22.79 6.88 11.64
N ILE A 72 -21.62 6.61 11.08
CA ILE A 72 -20.42 7.40 11.31
C ILE A 72 -20.42 8.61 10.37
N SER A 73 -20.17 9.78 10.95
CA SER A 73 -20.10 11.03 10.19
C SER A 73 -18.78 11.16 9.43
N ASP A 74 -18.78 12.05 8.43
CA ASP A 74 -17.61 12.42 7.64
C ASP A 74 -17.05 11.29 6.75
N ILE A 75 -17.84 10.24 6.48
CA ILE A 75 -17.52 9.23 5.47
C ILE A 75 -17.83 9.79 4.08
N LYS A 76 -16.83 9.73 3.18
CA LYS A 76 -16.94 10.09 1.77
C LYS A 76 -17.55 8.95 0.94
N PHE A 77 -17.09 7.72 1.15
CA PHE A 77 -17.68 6.51 0.56
C PHE A 77 -17.30 5.28 1.38
N VAL A 78 -18.11 4.22 1.22
CA VAL A 78 -17.78 2.86 1.69
C VAL A 78 -17.79 1.93 0.49
N SER A 79 -16.75 1.11 0.37
CA SER A 79 -16.65 0.07 -0.65
C SER A 79 -16.43 -1.26 0.05
N SER A 80 -17.29 -2.23 -0.18
CA SER A 80 -17.21 -3.53 0.50
C SER A 80 -17.16 -4.65 -0.52
N ILE A 81 -16.50 -5.74 -0.18
CA ILE A 81 -16.35 -6.92 -1.01
C ILE A 81 -16.56 -8.14 -0.12
N SER A 82 -17.56 -8.93 -0.46
CA SER A 82 -17.84 -10.23 0.16
C SER A 82 -17.38 -11.31 -0.80
N ARG A 83 -16.58 -12.24 -0.31
CA ARG A 83 -16.09 -13.41 -1.05
C ARG A 83 -16.28 -14.64 -0.18
N GLU A 84 -16.00 -15.79 -0.75
CA GLU A 84 -15.90 -17.03 0.03
C GLU A 84 -14.94 -16.83 1.21
N GLY A 85 -15.40 -17.13 2.42
CA GLY A 85 -14.58 -17.09 3.63
C GLY A 85 -14.24 -15.70 4.19
N ILE A 86 -14.45 -14.59 3.47
CA ILE A 86 -13.88 -13.29 3.85
C ILE A 86 -14.71 -12.07 3.41
N SER A 87 -14.87 -11.12 4.33
CA SER A 87 -15.45 -9.80 4.11
C SER A 87 -14.34 -8.73 4.21
N ASN A 88 -14.29 -7.82 3.25
CA ASN A 88 -13.39 -6.67 3.26
C ASN A 88 -14.18 -5.38 3.05
N ILE A 89 -14.06 -4.41 3.95
CA ILE A 89 -14.77 -3.13 3.93
C ILE A 89 -13.75 -1.99 3.98
N LEU A 90 -13.67 -1.24 2.88
CA LEU A 90 -12.86 -0.05 2.75
C LEU A 90 -13.72 1.20 3.02
N VAL A 91 -13.38 1.93 4.07
CA VAL A 91 -14.02 3.19 4.46
C VAL A 91 -13.10 4.37 4.14
N ARG A 92 -13.56 5.29 3.28
CA ARG A 92 -12.85 6.56 3.05
C ARG A 92 -13.59 7.70 3.72
N PHE A 93 -12.92 8.40 4.65
CA PHE A 93 -13.43 9.64 5.23
C PHE A 93 -13.31 10.83 4.26
N HIS A 94 -13.86 12.00 4.58
CA HIS A 94 -13.54 13.24 3.86
C HIS A 94 -12.11 13.71 4.21
N ASP A 95 -11.60 14.71 3.49
CA ASP A 95 -10.33 15.35 3.84
C ASP A 95 -10.53 16.26 5.06
N ILE A 96 -10.61 15.63 6.24
CA ILE A 96 -10.81 16.27 7.54
C ILE A 96 -9.48 16.44 8.29
N PRO A 97 -9.40 17.37 9.26
CA PRO A 97 -8.21 17.52 10.10
C PRO A 97 -7.88 16.24 10.87
N GLU A 98 -6.59 15.97 11.06
CA GLU A 98 -6.05 14.75 11.71
C GLU A 98 -6.72 14.44 13.05
N ARG A 99 -6.80 15.42 13.96
CA ARG A 99 -7.48 15.26 15.26
C ARG A 99 -8.95 14.82 15.15
N VAL A 100 -9.66 15.26 14.10
CA VAL A 100 -11.06 14.85 13.86
C VAL A 100 -11.08 13.45 13.27
N PHE A 101 -10.16 13.15 12.35
CA PHE A 101 -9.97 11.82 11.80
C PHE A 101 -9.72 10.77 12.88
N ASP A 102 -8.78 11.01 13.80
CA ASP A 102 -8.49 10.09 14.91
C ASP A 102 -9.74 9.79 15.75
N LYS A 103 -10.56 10.83 15.99
CA LYS A 103 -11.84 10.68 16.68
C LYS A 103 -12.82 9.82 15.88
N ARG A 104 -12.91 10.00 14.56
CA ARG A 104 -13.76 9.18 13.68
C ARG A 104 -13.28 7.73 13.59
N VAL A 105 -11.99 7.50 13.58
CA VAL A 105 -11.41 6.15 13.62
C VAL A 105 -11.72 5.48 14.97
N ALA A 106 -11.62 6.21 16.08
CA ALA A 106 -12.02 5.70 17.39
C ALA A 106 -13.54 5.41 17.47
N ASP A 107 -14.37 6.28 16.91
CA ASP A 107 -15.82 6.05 16.79
C ASP A 107 -16.11 4.82 15.92
N LEU A 108 -15.46 4.68 14.77
CA LEU A 108 -15.55 3.53 13.87
C LEU A 108 -15.18 2.23 14.58
N ARG A 109 -14.02 2.20 15.25
CA ARG A 109 -13.55 1.03 16.00
C ARG A 109 -14.56 0.62 17.07
N ARG A 110 -15.12 1.58 17.80
CA ARG A 110 -16.16 1.31 18.81
C ARG A 110 -17.44 0.75 18.19
N GLU A 111 -17.93 1.31 17.08
CA GLU A 111 -19.15 0.82 16.43
C GLU A 111 -18.98 -0.58 15.82
N VAL A 112 -17.79 -0.88 15.28
CA VAL A 112 -17.44 -2.22 14.77
C VAL A 112 -17.33 -3.22 15.91
N GLN A 113 -16.65 -2.87 17.01
CA GLN A 113 -16.57 -3.72 18.21
C GLN A 113 -17.95 -4.00 18.81
N ASN A 114 -18.84 -3.01 18.85
CA ASN A 114 -20.22 -3.21 19.30
C ASN A 114 -21.03 -4.13 18.36
N ALA A 115 -20.58 -4.30 17.11
CA ALA A 115 -21.20 -5.20 16.15
C ALA A 115 -20.75 -6.66 16.32
N GLU A 116 -19.64 -6.91 17.02
CA GLU A 116 -19.06 -8.26 17.16
C GLU A 116 -20.05 -9.24 17.77
N SER A 117 -20.88 -8.81 18.74
CA SER A 117 -21.92 -9.67 19.33
C SER A 117 -23.11 -9.97 18.39
N GLU A 118 -23.22 -9.27 17.26
CA GLU A 118 -24.23 -9.52 16.22
C GLU A 118 -23.67 -10.38 15.07
N LEU A 119 -22.35 -10.62 15.03
CA LEU A 119 -21.72 -11.51 14.07
C LEU A 119 -21.95 -12.98 14.47
N PRO A 120 -21.88 -13.92 13.51
CA PRO A 120 -21.86 -15.34 13.83
C PRO A 120 -20.73 -15.72 14.79
N ASP A 121 -20.95 -16.72 15.65
CA ASP A 121 -19.91 -17.23 16.57
C ASP A 121 -18.66 -17.77 15.84
N ASP A 122 -18.85 -18.27 14.61
CA ASP A 122 -17.77 -18.74 13.73
C ASP A 122 -16.99 -17.61 13.02
N ALA A 123 -17.45 -16.34 13.14
CA ALA A 123 -16.77 -15.21 12.50
C ALA A 123 -15.56 -14.77 13.33
N GLY A 124 -14.43 -14.58 12.66
CA GLY A 124 -13.25 -13.97 13.29
C GLY A 124 -13.52 -12.52 13.69
N SER A 125 -12.76 -12.00 14.65
CA SER A 125 -12.87 -10.59 15.05
C SER A 125 -12.48 -9.66 13.89
N PRO A 126 -13.25 -8.57 13.62
CA PRO A 126 -12.91 -7.61 12.58
C PRO A 126 -11.55 -6.94 12.81
N PHE A 127 -10.64 -7.10 11.85
CA PHE A 127 -9.32 -6.47 11.87
C PHE A 127 -9.39 -5.10 11.20
N ILE A 128 -9.19 -4.03 11.98
CA ILE A 128 -9.27 -2.64 11.52
C ILE A 128 -7.87 -2.05 11.35
N PHE A 129 -7.56 -1.57 10.15
CA PHE A 129 -6.26 -1.06 9.78
C PHE A 129 -6.35 0.24 8.98
N GLU A 130 -5.37 1.13 9.16
CA GLU A 130 -5.27 2.40 8.48
C GLU A 130 -4.28 2.35 7.32
N ILE A 131 -4.74 2.74 6.12
CA ILE A 131 -3.90 2.79 4.92
C ILE A 131 -3.27 4.17 4.77
N THR A 132 -1.95 4.17 4.72
CA THR A 132 -1.09 5.33 4.57
C THR A 132 -0.09 5.08 3.45
N SER A 133 0.48 6.12 2.87
CA SER A 133 1.59 5.97 1.90
C SER A 133 2.80 5.18 2.44
N ALA A 134 2.97 5.08 3.77
CA ALA A 134 4.09 4.37 4.38
C ALA A 134 3.89 2.85 4.44
N ASN A 135 2.63 2.39 4.46
CA ASN A 135 2.27 0.98 4.59
C ASN A 135 1.46 0.42 3.41
N ALA A 136 1.07 1.27 2.45
CA ALA A 136 0.40 0.86 1.22
C ALA A 136 1.27 -0.05 0.34
N PHE A 137 2.60 0.11 0.41
CA PHE A 137 3.56 -0.73 -0.29
C PHE A 137 4.62 -1.25 0.69
N PRO A 138 5.01 -2.54 0.61
CA PRO A 138 6.06 -3.06 1.46
C PRO A 138 7.39 -2.35 1.18
N SER A 139 8.14 -2.07 2.24
CA SER A 139 9.50 -1.50 2.15
C SER A 139 10.53 -2.55 1.75
N ALA A 140 10.25 -3.82 2.08
CA ALA A 140 11.04 -4.99 1.72
C ALA A 140 10.13 -6.21 1.59
N VAL A 141 10.45 -7.11 0.66
CA VAL A 141 9.83 -8.43 0.51
C VAL A 141 10.91 -9.48 0.69
N LEU A 142 10.74 -10.33 1.69
CA LEU A 142 11.66 -11.42 2.02
C LEU A 142 11.03 -12.77 1.68
N ALA A 143 11.80 -13.67 1.07
CA ALA A 143 11.42 -15.07 0.94
C ALA A 143 12.27 -15.94 1.86
N ILE A 144 11.62 -16.82 2.61
CA ILE A 144 12.26 -17.88 3.39
C ILE A 144 12.11 -19.15 2.59
N VAL A 145 13.20 -19.70 2.08
CA VAL A 145 13.21 -20.78 1.10
C VAL A 145 13.63 -22.07 1.80
N GLY A 146 12.77 -23.08 1.77
CA GLY A 146 13.04 -24.40 2.35
C GLY A 146 13.43 -25.43 1.30
N MET A 147 13.99 -26.55 1.76
CA MET A 147 14.18 -27.74 0.91
C MET A 147 12.84 -28.44 0.60
N ALA A 148 11.92 -28.41 1.56
CA ALA A 148 10.57 -28.98 1.48
C ALA A 148 9.57 -28.05 2.18
N ASP A 149 8.28 -28.27 1.91
CA ASP A 149 7.18 -27.62 2.63
C ASP A 149 6.84 -28.42 3.89
N ASP A 150 7.72 -28.31 4.88
CA ASP A 150 7.66 -29.07 6.12
C ASP A 150 7.49 -28.18 7.37
N GLU A 151 7.40 -28.83 8.53
CA GLU A 151 7.30 -28.15 9.82
C GLU A 151 8.54 -27.31 10.15
N ASN A 152 9.70 -27.68 9.59
CA ASN A 152 10.91 -26.89 9.78
C ASN A 152 10.80 -25.55 9.05
N LEU A 153 10.36 -25.51 7.78
CA LEU A 153 10.13 -24.28 7.04
C LEU A 153 9.12 -23.37 7.77
N ARG A 154 8.00 -23.92 8.24
CA ARG A 154 6.99 -23.17 9.02
C ARG A 154 7.60 -22.57 10.30
N ARG A 155 8.24 -23.40 11.12
CA ARG A 155 8.83 -22.96 12.39
C ARG A 155 9.91 -21.90 12.20
N GLN A 156 10.79 -22.08 11.20
CA GLN A 156 11.77 -21.05 10.85
C GLN A 156 11.09 -19.77 10.35
N GLY A 157 10.00 -19.92 9.58
CA GLY A 157 9.15 -18.82 9.14
C GLY A 157 8.61 -17.98 10.30
N GLU A 158 8.04 -18.63 11.30
CA GLU A 158 7.46 -17.97 12.48
C GLU A 158 8.53 -17.32 13.37
N ILE A 159 9.68 -17.98 13.58
CA ILE A 159 10.83 -17.39 14.28
C ILE A 159 11.30 -16.13 13.56
N VAL A 160 11.52 -16.22 12.24
CA VAL A 160 12.00 -15.10 11.43
C VAL A 160 10.99 -13.96 11.43
N LYS A 161 9.69 -14.24 11.31
CA LYS A 161 8.63 -13.24 11.41
C LYS A 161 8.68 -12.51 12.75
N LYS A 162 8.68 -13.24 13.88
CA LYS A 162 8.76 -12.66 15.24
C LYS A 162 10.03 -11.85 15.47
N ASP A 163 11.17 -12.29 14.93
CA ASP A 163 12.44 -11.56 15.05
C ASP A 163 12.45 -10.27 14.22
N LEU A 164 11.92 -10.32 13.00
CA LEU A 164 11.77 -9.14 12.15
C LEU A 164 10.78 -8.12 12.73
N GLU A 165 9.68 -8.56 13.36
CA GLU A 165 8.72 -7.67 14.05
C GLU A 165 9.36 -6.86 15.18
N ARG A 166 10.45 -7.38 15.78
CA ARG A 166 11.21 -6.68 16.83
C ARG A 166 12.18 -5.64 16.28
N ILE A 167 12.44 -5.62 14.97
CA ILE A 167 13.35 -4.65 14.35
C ILE A 167 12.72 -3.25 14.42
N LEU A 168 13.49 -2.31 14.98
CA LEU A 168 13.06 -0.91 15.06
C LEU A 168 12.79 -0.35 13.65
N GLY A 169 11.56 0.13 13.44
CA GLY A 169 11.10 0.71 12.18
C GLY A 169 10.11 -0.17 11.42
N VAL A 170 10.02 -1.46 11.75
CA VAL A 170 8.97 -2.36 11.22
C VAL A 170 7.63 -2.01 11.86
N ASP A 171 6.60 -1.89 11.04
CA ASP A 171 5.20 -1.70 11.47
C ASP A 171 4.49 -3.05 11.54
N ARG A 172 4.47 -3.78 10.42
CA ARG A 172 3.81 -5.07 10.28
C ARG A 172 4.55 -5.95 9.29
N ILE A 173 4.37 -7.26 9.44
CA ILE A 173 4.81 -8.27 8.49
C ILE A 173 3.59 -9.08 8.06
N MET A 174 3.28 -9.03 6.76
CA MET A 174 2.25 -9.87 6.16
C MET A 174 2.92 -11.13 5.63
N ALA A 175 2.55 -12.28 6.18
CA ALA A 175 3.08 -13.57 5.76
C ALA A 175 2.14 -14.23 4.75
N THR A 176 2.70 -14.80 3.69
CA THR A 176 1.99 -15.62 2.71
C THR A 176 2.60 -17.02 2.71
N ALA A 177 1.74 -18.05 2.75
CA ALA A 177 2.09 -19.47 2.91
C ALA A 177 2.75 -19.83 4.27
N LEU A 178 2.57 -19.00 5.30
CA LEU A 178 2.86 -19.36 6.69
C LEU A 178 1.57 -19.86 7.32
N ARG A 179 1.43 -21.18 7.44
CA ARG A 179 0.24 -21.83 7.99
C ARG A 179 0.34 -21.99 9.49
N ASP A 180 -0.77 -21.79 10.19
CA ASP A 180 -0.82 -21.98 11.64
C ASP A 180 -0.83 -23.48 12.00
N PRO A 181 -0.24 -23.86 13.15
CA PRO A 181 -0.20 -25.25 13.56
C PRO A 181 -1.59 -25.69 14.05
N GLU A 182 -1.99 -26.90 13.67
CA GLU A 182 -3.26 -27.50 14.09
C GLU A 182 -3.02 -28.87 14.72
N LEU A 183 -3.87 -29.23 15.67
CA LEU A 183 -4.03 -30.59 16.15
C LEU A 183 -5.30 -31.17 15.52
N GLN A 184 -5.12 -32.01 14.51
CA GLN A 184 -6.23 -32.57 13.75
C GLN A 184 -6.61 -33.95 14.29
N ILE A 185 -7.89 -34.10 14.60
CA ILE A 185 -8.52 -35.36 14.99
C ILE A 185 -9.35 -35.84 13.80
N ASN A 186 -8.71 -36.63 12.95
CA ASN A 186 -9.26 -37.10 11.68
C ASN A 186 -10.02 -38.42 11.89
N PHE A 187 -11.32 -38.34 12.15
CA PHE A 187 -12.13 -39.52 12.39
C PHE A 187 -12.39 -40.34 11.12
N LEU A 188 -12.49 -41.64 11.28
CA LEU A 188 -12.79 -42.57 10.19
C LEU A 188 -14.30 -42.84 10.19
N PRO A 189 -15.07 -42.38 9.18
CA PRO A 189 -16.53 -42.49 9.17
C PRO A 189 -17.02 -43.93 9.38
N GLU A 190 -16.42 -44.91 8.69
CA GLU A 190 -16.76 -46.33 8.81
C GLU A 190 -16.62 -46.87 10.25
N ARG A 191 -15.64 -46.38 11.01
CA ARG A 191 -15.39 -46.83 12.39
C ARG A 191 -16.35 -46.20 13.39
N LEU A 192 -16.73 -44.94 13.19
CA LEU A 192 -17.80 -44.31 13.96
C LEU A 192 -19.13 -45.03 13.75
N GLU A 193 -19.50 -45.33 12.50
CA GLU A 193 -20.71 -46.10 12.20
C GLU A 193 -20.73 -47.48 12.83
N ALA A 194 -19.59 -48.20 12.82
CA ALA A 194 -19.49 -49.54 13.41
C ALA A 194 -19.66 -49.53 14.95
N THR A 195 -19.39 -48.39 15.59
CA THR A 195 -19.49 -48.23 17.05
C THR A 195 -20.78 -47.55 17.50
N GLY A 196 -21.56 -46.99 16.57
CA GLY A 196 -22.80 -46.28 16.88
C GLY A 196 -22.58 -44.91 17.52
N ILE A 197 -21.38 -44.34 17.40
CA ILE A 197 -21.03 -43.00 17.90
C ILE A 197 -21.26 -42.01 16.75
N SER A 198 -22.02 -40.94 16.99
CA SER A 198 -22.18 -39.89 15.98
C SER A 198 -20.97 -38.93 15.95
N PRO A 199 -20.67 -38.27 14.82
CA PRO A 199 -19.58 -37.29 14.76
C PRO A 199 -19.75 -36.14 15.77
N SER A 200 -20.97 -35.67 15.99
CA SER A 200 -21.27 -34.62 16.98
C SER A 200 -20.98 -35.09 18.41
N GLN A 201 -21.35 -36.33 18.77
CA GLN A 201 -21.01 -36.91 20.08
C GLN A 201 -19.50 -37.00 20.30
N LEU A 202 -18.74 -37.37 19.27
CA LEU A 202 -17.28 -37.38 19.32
C LEU A 202 -16.73 -35.97 19.58
N SER A 203 -17.21 -34.99 18.81
CA SER A 203 -16.84 -33.57 18.94
C SER A 203 -17.13 -33.05 20.36
N ASP A 204 -18.33 -33.29 20.88
CA ASP A 204 -18.75 -32.87 22.22
C ASP A 204 -17.93 -33.54 23.33
N THR A 205 -17.62 -34.83 23.17
CA THR A 205 -16.77 -35.58 24.10
C THR A 205 -15.39 -34.96 24.16
N LEU A 206 -14.80 -34.62 23.02
CA LEU A 206 -13.49 -33.96 22.96
C LEU A 206 -13.55 -32.57 23.58
N ALA A 207 -14.51 -31.73 23.17
CA ALA A 207 -14.70 -30.39 23.73
C ALA A 207 -14.84 -30.39 25.26
N SER A 208 -15.48 -31.42 25.83
CA SER A 208 -15.62 -31.57 27.29
C SER A 208 -14.31 -31.94 27.99
N ASN A 209 -13.43 -32.71 27.34
CA ASN A 209 -12.15 -33.14 27.89
C ASN A 209 -11.07 -32.04 27.79
N PHE A 210 -11.14 -31.15 26.79
CA PHE A 210 -10.18 -30.06 26.58
C PHE A 210 -10.43 -28.80 27.46
N LYS A 211 -10.77 -28.99 28.74
CA LYS A 211 -11.07 -27.89 29.68
C LYS A 211 -10.11 -27.87 30.87
N ASP A 212 -9.48 -26.72 31.07
CA ASP A 212 -8.74 -26.43 32.29
C ASP A 212 -9.68 -25.76 33.31
N ILE A 213 -9.67 -26.24 34.55
CA ILE A 213 -10.53 -25.72 35.62
C ILE A 213 -9.65 -25.29 36.79
N ALA A 214 -9.72 -24.02 37.15
CA ALA A 214 -9.15 -23.51 38.39
C ALA A 214 -10.05 -23.90 39.57
N ALA A 215 -9.62 -24.87 40.39
CA ALA A 215 -10.37 -25.31 41.57
C ALA A 215 -10.12 -24.44 42.82
N GLY A 216 -9.30 -23.39 42.69
CA GLY A 216 -9.01 -22.42 43.73
C GLY A 216 -7.86 -22.84 44.65
N ASN A 217 -7.80 -22.22 45.84
CA ASN A 217 -6.76 -22.49 46.82
C ASN A 217 -7.31 -23.34 47.97
N THR A 218 -6.56 -24.34 48.40
CA THR A 218 -6.80 -25.10 49.63
C THR A 218 -5.63 -24.94 50.59
N ARG A 219 -5.89 -24.88 51.90
CA ARG A 219 -4.84 -24.78 52.90
C ARG A 219 -4.51 -26.16 53.44
N VAL A 220 -3.24 -26.54 53.32
CA VAL A 220 -2.72 -27.79 53.90
C VAL A 220 -1.63 -27.40 54.90
N SER A 221 -1.92 -27.57 56.19
CA SER A 221 -1.09 -27.07 57.30
C SER A 221 -0.89 -25.55 57.22
N ASP A 222 0.37 -25.08 57.18
CA ASP A 222 0.73 -23.67 57.12
C ASP A 222 1.00 -23.17 55.69
N ARG A 223 0.58 -23.91 54.66
CA ARG A 223 0.78 -23.55 53.25
C ARG A 223 -0.52 -23.55 52.47
N ASN A 224 -0.69 -22.55 51.62
CA ASN A 224 -1.75 -22.52 50.62
C ASN A 224 -1.27 -23.28 49.37
N TRP A 225 -2.11 -24.18 48.89
CA TRP A 225 -1.92 -24.95 47.67
C TRP A 225 -2.95 -24.49 46.64
N LEU A 226 -2.49 -24.11 45.46
CA LEU A 226 -3.36 -23.87 44.32
C LEU A 226 -3.73 -25.23 43.71
N VAL A 227 -5.03 -25.52 43.63
CA VAL A 227 -5.56 -26.71 42.98
C VAL A 227 -6.09 -26.30 41.62
N ARG A 228 -5.59 -26.95 40.57
CA ARG A 228 -6.05 -26.79 39.20
C ARG A 228 -6.17 -28.15 38.54
N ILE A 229 -7.15 -28.28 37.66
CA ILE A 229 -7.33 -29.44 36.78
C ILE A 229 -6.84 -29.00 35.41
N ILE A 230 -5.94 -29.80 34.83
CA ILE A 230 -5.40 -29.58 33.49
C ILE A 230 -6.03 -30.66 32.62
N GLY A 231 -6.89 -30.25 31.69
CA GLY A 231 -7.55 -31.14 30.72
C GLY A 231 -6.94 -31.05 29.33
N ARG A 232 -6.18 -30.00 29.05
CA ARG A 232 -5.54 -29.77 27.74
C ARG A 232 -4.21 -30.49 27.66
N ASP A 233 -4.07 -31.40 26.70
CA ASP A 233 -2.81 -32.04 26.35
C ASP A 233 -2.61 -31.98 24.83
N SER A 234 -1.43 -31.57 24.40
CA SER A 234 -1.08 -31.41 22.99
C SER A 234 -0.43 -32.67 22.40
N ASN A 235 -0.20 -33.72 23.18
CA ASN A 235 0.42 -34.96 22.73
C ASN A 235 -0.59 -35.89 22.01
N PRO A 236 -0.41 -36.16 20.70
CA PRO A 236 -1.32 -37.03 19.95
C PRO A 236 -1.46 -38.43 20.53
N ASP A 237 -0.37 -39.01 21.06
CA ASP A 237 -0.38 -40.37 21.61
C ASP A 237 -1.24 -40.47 22.88
N TYR A 238 -1.21 -39.43 23.71
CA TYR A 238 -2.05 -39.35 24.89
C TYR A 238 -3.53 -39.24 24.49
N LEU A 239 -3.83 -38.36 23.54
CA LEU A 239 -5.19 -38.14 23.05
C LEU A 239 -5.78 -39.38 22.39
N ALA A 240 -4.98 -40.14 21.65
CA ALA A 240 -5.40 -41.41 21.06
C ALA A 240 -5.85 -42.45 22.11
N GLY A 241 -5.38 -42.33 23.36
CA GLY A 241 -5.82 -43.17 24.48
C GLY A 241 -7.12 -42.74 25.16
N LEU A 242 -7.66 -41.54 24.84
CA LEU A 242 -8.85 -41.02 25.50
C LEU A 242 -10.08 -41.90 25.23
N PRO A 243 -10.84 -42.28 26.27
CA PRO A 243 -12.07 -43.04 26.08
C PRO A 243 -13.17 -42.13 25.52
N VAL A 244 -13.78 -42.57 24.42
CA VAL A 244 -15.01 -42.01 23.88
C VAL A 244 -16.17 -42.93 24.27
N LEU A 245 -17.18 -42.38 24.93
CA LEU A 245 -18.35 -43.12 25.38
C LEU A 245 -19.28 -43.38 24.19
N GLY A 246 -19.38 -44.64 23.77
CA GLY A 246 -20.46 -45.10 22.90
C GLY A 246 -21.67 -45.58 23.70
N ALA A 247 -22.75 -45.96 23.00
CA ALA A 247 -24.00 -46.39 23.62
C ALA A 247 -23.83 -47.56 24.61
N ASP A 248 -22.96 -48.52 24.29
CA ASP A 248 -22.81 -49.78 25.05
C ASP A 248 -21.37 -50.06 25.55
N ARG A 249 -20.38 -49.24 25.17
CA ARG A 249 -18.96 -49.45 25.51
C ARG A 249 -18.12 -48.20 25.34
N GLU A 250 -17.05 -48.11 26.12
CA GLU A 250 -15.96 -47.14 25.93
C GLU A 250 -15.04 -47.61 24.80
N VAL A 251 -14.72 -46.72 23.87
CA VAL A 251 -13.81 -46.98 22.76
C VAL A 251 -12.68 -45.95 22.78
N PRO A 252 -11.40 -46.37 22.74
CA PRO A 252 -10.29 -45.41 22.67
C PRO A 252 -10.34 -44.57 21.39
N LEU A 253 -10.04 -43.28 21.49
CA LEU A 253 -10.06 -42.32 20.37
C LEU A 253 -9.24 -42.79 19.18
N GLY A 254 -8.06 -43.37 19.41
CA GLY A 254 -7.17 -43.89 18.36
C GLY A 254 -7.77 -45.05 17.55
N THR A 255 -8.81 -45.69 18.08
CA THR A 255 -9.58 -46.68 17.31
C THR A 255 -10.54 -45.99 16.33
N LEU A 256 -11.05 -44.81 16.66
CA LEU A 256 -12.06 -44.07 15.89
C LEU A 256 -11.44 -43.03 14.95
N ALA A 257 -10.33 -42.43 15.34
CA ALA A 257 -9.72 -41.30 14.67
C ALA A 257 -8.19 -41.36 14.66
N GLU A 258 -7.59 -40.77 13.64
CA GLU A 258 -6.17 -40.51 13.58
C GLU A 258 -5.90 -39.13 14.18
N VAL A 259 -5.15 -39.07 15.27
CA VAL A 259 -4.75 -37.82 15.92
C VAL A 259 -3.37 -37.43 15.41
N VAL A 260 -3.27 -36.30 14.72
CA VAL A 260 -2.02 -35.83 14.12
C VAL A 260 -1.80 -34.36 14.42
N ARG A 261 -0.53 -34.00 14.64
CA ARG A 261 -0.11 -32.60 14.55
C ARG A 261 0.09 -32.27 13.09
N ALA A 262 -0.69 -31.32 12.62
CA ALA A 262 -0.72 -30.87 11.24
C ALA A 262 -0.65 -29.34 11.20
N ARG A 263 -1.08 -28.78 10.09
CA ARG A 263 -1.14 -27.35 9.82
C ARG A 263 -2.51 -27.07 9.23
N GLU A 264 -2.94 -25.82 9.33
CA GLU A 264 -4.11 -25.32 8.60
C GLU A 264 -4.04 -25.71 7.11
N GLU A 265 -5.20 -25.79 6.46
CA GLU A 265 -5.27 -25.96 5.02
C GLU A 265 -4.56 -24.81 4.29
N ALA A 266 -3.88 -25.12 3.18
CA ALA A 266 -3.13 -24.11 2.47
C ALA A 266 -4.08 -23.17 1.73
N SER A 267 -4.20 -21.93 2.18
CA SER A 267 -4.89 -20.85 1.45
C SER A 267 -4.00 -20.14 0.43
N ALA A 268 -2.68 -20.32 0.54
CA ALA A 268 -1.70 -19.81 -0.41
C ALA A 268 -0.45 -20.70 -0.47
N ILE A 269 0.16 -20.80 -1.66
CA ILE A 269 1.43 -21.50 -1.88
C ILE A 269 2.40 -20.52 -2.54
N VAL A 270 3.64 -20.44 -2.02
CA VAL A 270 4.71 -19.65 -2.61
C VAL A 270 5.86 -20.54 -3.07
N ARG A 271 6.42 -20.21 -4.23
CA ARG A 271 7.58 -20.87 -4.84
C ARG A 271 8.62 -19.85 -5.27
N TYR A 272 9.87 -20.12 -4.90
CA TYR A 272 11.02 -19.34 -5.34
C TYR A 272 12.06 -20.27 -5.98
N ASN A 273 12.37 -20.04 -7.26
CA ASN A 273 13.22 -20.94 -8.07
C ASN A 273 12.77 -22.42 -8.00
N GLY A 274 11.46 -22.67 -8.02
CA GLY A 274 10.85 -24.00 -7.91
C GLY A 274 10.83 -24.61 -6.50
N ARG A 275 11.54 -24.03 -5.52
CA ARG A 275 11.56 -24.50 -4.13
C ARG A 275 10.39 -23.91 -3.32
N PRO A 276 9.83 -24.64 -2.33
CA PRO A 276 8.86 -24.09 -1.38
C PRO A 276 9.43 -22.87 -0.65
N ALA A 277 8.59 -21.84 -0.48
CA ALA A 277 8.98 -20.65 0.26
C ALA A 277 7.83 -20.09 1.09
N ILE A 278 8.17 -19.24 2.05
CA ILE A 278 7.25 -18.36 2.77
C ILE A 278 7.62 -16.93 2.38
N MET A 279 6.64 -16.14 1.94
CA MET A 279 6.87 -14.74 1.59
C MET A 279 6.46 -13.83 2.75
N LEU A 280 7.35 -12.94 3.16
CA LEU A 280 7.14 -11.94 4.20
C LEU A 280 7.21 -10.55 3.58
N ALA A 281 6.08 -9.86 3.49
CA ALA A 281 6.00 -8.47 3.07
C ALA A 281 6.10 -7.55 4.30
N ILE A 282 7.16 -6.75 4.36
CA ILE A 282 7.51 -5.95 5.53
C ILE A 282 7.14 -4.49 5.28
N THR A 283 6.24 -3.93 6.09
CA THR A 283 5.86 -2.51 6.04
C THR A 283 6.59 -1.72 7.13
N LYS A 284 6.83 -0.43 6.85
CA LYS A 284 7.53 0.47 7.77
C LYS A 284 6.56 1.33 8.58
N LYS A 285 6.98 1.73 9.78
CA LYS A 285 6.26 2.74 10.57
C LYS A 285 6.29 4.10 9.86
N GLU A 286 5.30 4.93 10.15
CA GLU A 286 5.29 6.33 9.70
C GLU A 286 6.59 7.03 10.17
N ASN A 287 7.26 7.73 9.25
CA ASN A 287 8.55 8.40 9.48
C ASN A 287 9.76 7.51 9.79
N ALA A 288 9.66 6.17 9.68
CA ALA A 288 10.86 5.32 9.73
C ALA A 288 11.76 5.57 8.50
N ASN A 289 13.08 5.51 8.69
CA ASN A 289 14.03 5.65 7.60
C ASN A 289 14.08 4.35 6.78
N THR A 290 13.67 4.41 5.52
CA THR A 290 13.58 3.22 4.65
C THR A 290 14.95 2.59 4.42
N LEU A 291 15.99 3.39 4.19
CA LEU A 291 17.33 2.89 3.91
C LEU A 291 17.95 2.17 5.12
N GLU A 292 17.77 2.74 6.31
CA GLU A 292 18.28 2.14 7.56
C GLU A 292 17.50 0.87 7.94
N LEU A 293 16.19 0.85 7.69
CA LEU A 293 15.35 -0.33 7.91
C LEU A 293 15.80 -1.49 7.03
N VAL A 294 15.97 -1.26 5.72
CA VAL A 294 16.41 -2.32 4.79
C VAL A 294 17.84 -2.77 5.11
N GLU A 295 18.73 -1.86 5.54
CA GLU A 295 20.07 -2.23 5.99
C GLU A 295 20.04 -3.18 7.19
N ARG A 296 19.18 -2.91 8.19
CA ARG A 296 18.99 -3.81 9.36
C ARG A 296 18.41 -5.16 8.95
N ILE A 297 17.43 -5.18 8.04
CA ILE A 297 16.85 -6.42 7.51
C ILE A 297 17.91 -7.22 6.76
N THR A 298 18.71 -6.57 5.92
CA THR A 298 19.79 -7.21 5.15
C THR A 298 20.84 -7.80 6.10
N ALA A 299 21.26 -7.04 7.12
CA ALA A 299 22.20 -7.53 8.13
C ALA A 299 21.65 -8.74 8.91
N TYR A 300 20.35 -8.74 9.23
CA TYR A 300 19.68 -9.87 9.86
C TYR A 300 19.64 -11.10 8.94
N VAL A 301 19.31 -10.91 7.65
CA VAL A 301 19.31 -11.97 6.64
C VAL A 301 20.70 -12.57 6.49
N ASP A 302 21.74 -11.75 6.39
CA ASP A 302 23.13 -12.19 6.25
C ASP A 302 23.59 -12.98 7.49
N ASP A 303 23.24 -12.53 8.69
CA ASP A 303 23.58 -13.25 9.92
C ASP A 303 22.86 -14.60 10.01
N ARG A 304 21.57 -14.64 9.66
CA ARG A 304 20.78 -15.88 9.69
C ARG A 304 21.26 -16.88 8.64
N ASN A 305 21.61 -16.41 7.44
CA ASN A 305 22.12 -17.25 6.36
C ASN A 305 23.47 -17.89 6.65
N ARG A 306 24.28 -17.36 7.58
CA ARG A 306 25.51 -18.05 8.04
C ARG A 306 25.22 -19.40 8.67
N PHE A 307 24.03 -19.58 9.23
CA PHE A 307 23.57 -20.81 9.85
C PHE A 307 22.58 -21.60 8.98
N SER A 308 22.40 -21.23 7.70
CA SER A 308 21.43 -21.88 6.81
C SER A 308 21.63 -23.39 6.66
N SER A 309 22.89 -23.84 6.70
CA SER A 309 23.23 -25.27 6.68
C SER A 309 22.71 -26.04 7.91
N GLY A 310 22.60 -25.38 9.07
CA GLY A 310 22.06 -25.96 10.30
C GLY A 310 20.54 -25.83 10.42
N THR A 311 19.94 -24.79 9.83
CA THR A 311 18.49 -24.55 9.87
C THR A 311 17.74 -25.14 8.68
N GLY A 312 18.43 -25.48 7.58
CA GLY A 312 17.83 -26.02 6.35
C GLY A 312 17.01 -25.00 5.54
N VAL A 313 17.14 -23.70 5.84
CA VAL A 313 16.40 -22.62 5.17
C VAL A 313 17.33 -21.48 4.75
N ASP A 314 17.07 -20.91 3.57
CA ASP A 314 17.78 -19.76 3.03
C ASP A 314 16.85 -18.53 3.02
N LEU A 315 17.32 -17.38 3.50
CA LEU A 315 16.59 -16.12 3.46
C LEU A 315 17.05 -15.32 2.25
N THR A 316 16.12 -14.89 1.39
CA THR A 316 16.44 -14.10 0.18
C THR A 316 15.59 -12.85 0.13
N LEU A 317 16.23 -11.68 0.06
CA LEU A 317 15.55 -10.41 -0.18
C LEU A 317 15.09 -10.36 -1.64
N ILE A 318 13.79 -10.47 -1.87
CA ILE A 318 13.19 -10.54 -3.21
C ILE A 318 13.14 -9.15 -3.85
N ASP A 319 12.62 -8.17 -3.11
CA ASP A 319 12.50 -6.79 -3.54
C ASP A 319 12.66 -5.84 -2.34
N ASP A 320 13.12 -4.61 -2.60
CA ASP A 320 13.30 -3.58 -1.58
C ASP A 320 13.30 -2.17 -2.18
N GLN A 321 13.04 -1.17 -1.34
CA GLN A 321 12.95 0.23 -1.75
C GLN A 321 14.31 0.99 -1.70
N THR A 322 15.44 0.32 -1.48
CA THR A 322 16.76 0.95 -1.25
C THR A 322 17.25 1.68 -2.49
N GLU A 323 17.36 0.99 -3.62
CA GLU A 323 17.95 1.56 -4.84
C GLU A 323 17.08 2.67 -5.41
N ILE A 324 15.75 2.49 -5.39
CA ILE A 324 14.79 3.50 -5.88
C ILE A 324 14.88 4.76 -5.02
N THR A 325 14.83 4.61 -3.69
CA THR A 325 14.95 5.74 -2.75
C THR A 325 16.31 6.42 -2.87
N ARG A 326 17.41 5.66 -2.86
CA ARG A 326 18.78 6.19 -2.92
C ARG A 326 19.04 6.94 -4.22
N SER A 327 18.68 6.35 -5.36
CA SER A 327 18.89 6.96 -6.67
C SER A 327 18.05 8.23 -6.84
N ALA A 328 16.79 8.22 -6.41
CA ALA A 328 15.92 9.39 -6.49
C ALA A 328 16.42 10.54 -5.61
N LEU A 329 16.79 10.26 -4.36
CA LEU A 329 17.39 11.27 -3.47
C LEU A 329 18.72 11.80 -4.02
N HIS A 330 19.61 10.90 -4.47
CA HIS A 330 20.91 11.29 -5.02
C HIS A 330 20.79 12.15 -6.28
N THR A 331 19.82 11.84 -7.16
CA THR A 331 19.52 12.64 -8.35
C THR A 331 19.06 14.04 -7.96
N MET A 332 18.16 14.15 -6.98
CA MET A 332 17.66 15.44 -6.51
C MET A 332 18.74 16.25 -5.77
N GLU A 333 19.57 15.61 -4.95
CA GLU A 333 20.72 16.24 -4.30
C GLU A 333 21.75 16.75 -5.33
N THR A 334 22.04 15.95 -6.35
CA THR A 334 22.94 16.34 -7.45
C THR A 334 22.37 17.51 -8.24
N ASN A 335 21.07 17.49 -8.54
CA ASN A 335 20.38 18.60 -9.19
C ASN A 335 20.40 19.87 -8.34
N ALA A 336 20.20 19.75 -7.02
CA ALA A 336 20.30 20.88 -6.09
C ALA A 336 21.72 21.45 -6.05
N LEU A 337 22.75 20.59 -6.04
CA LEU A 337 24.16 21.01 -6.08
C LEU A 337 24.52 21.69 -7.41
N LEU A 338 24.05 21.14 -8.54
CA LEU A 338 24.22 21.75 -9.85
C LEU A 338 23.52 23.10 -9.92
N GLY A 339 22.28 23.19 -9.41
CA GLY A 339 21.54 24.44 -9.27
C GLY A 339 22.33 25.47 -8.45
N LEU A 340 22.87 25.07 -7.30
CA LEU A 340 23.71 25.91 -6.45
C LEU A 340 24.94 26.43 -7.19
N LEU A 341 25.62 25.56 -7.93
CA LEU A 341 26.79 25.92 -8.71
C LEU A 341 26.43 26.87 -9.87
N MET A 342 25.29 26.67 -10.52
CA MET A 342 24.80 27.57 -11.57
C MET A 342 24.45 28.94 -11.02
N VAL A 343 23.80 29.01 -9.85
CA VAL A 343 23.50 30.29 -9.20
C VAL A 343 24.77 31.00 -8.75
N LEU A 344 25.74 30.28 -8.18
CA LEU A 344 27.06 30.83 -7.87
C LEU A 344 27.76 31.35 -9.15
N LEU A 345 27.71 30.60 -10.25
CA LEU A 345 28.31 31.01 -11.53
C LEU A 345 27.68 32.28 -12.07
N VAL A 346 26.34 32.37 -12.05
CA VAL A 346 25.59 33.54 -12.51
C VAL A 346 25.87 34.75 -11.63
N THR A 347 25.76 34.62 -10.30
CA THR A 347 26.08 35.72 -9.37
C THR A 347 27.53 36.18 -9.49
N TRP A 348 28.47 35.25 -9.68
CA TRP A 348 29.88 35.55 -9.93
C TRP A 348 30.08 36.34 -11.24
N LEU A 349 29.38 35.95 -12.31
CA LEU A 349 29.45 36.61 -13.61
C LEU A 349 28.93 38.05 -13.56
N PHE A 350 27.89 38.34 -12.77
CA PHE A 350 27.28 39.67 -12.68
C PHE A 350 27.89 40.55 -11.58
N LEU A 351 28.00 40.05 -10.34
CA LEU A 351 28.40 40.84 -9.17
C LEU A 351 29.90 40.72 -8.84
N GLY A 352 30.53 39.59 -9.17
CA GLY A 352 31.97 39.34 -8.99
C GLY A 352 32.30 38.50 -7.77
N SER A 353 33.56 38.07 -7.68
CA SER A 353 33.97 37.00 -6.76
C SER A 353 33.61 37.22 -5.29
N ARG A 354 33.92 38.40 -4.72
CA ARG A 354 33.68 38.66 -3.29
C ARG A 354 32.20 38.73 -2.94
N ILE A 355 31.41 39.41 -3.78
CA ILE A 355 29.98 39.60 -3.54
C ILE A 355 29.24 38.28 -3.79
N ALA A 356 29.56 37.60 -4.89
CA ALA A 356 28.95 36.31 -5.22
C ALA A 356 29.20 35.27 -4.13
N LEU A 357 30.41 35.25 -3.55
CA LEU A 357 30.72 34.34 -2.44
C LEU A 357 29.95 34.69 -1.17
N LEU A 358 29.81 35.98 -0.85
CA LEU A 358 28.98 36.44 0.28
C LEU A 358 27.49 36.08 0.11
N THR A 359 26.91 36.31 -1.08
CA THR A 359 25.52 35.92 -1.36
C THR A 359 25.35 34.40 -1.37
N THR A 360 26.34 33.65 -1.87
CA THR A 360 26.25 32.18 -1.93
C THR A 360 26.34 31.55 -0.54
N ILE A 361 27.10 32.12 0.39
CA ILE A 361 27.17 31.66 1.80
C ILE A 361 25.79 31.76 2.50
N GLY A 362 24.93 32.69 2.07
CA GLY A 362 23.55 32.78 2.54
C GLY A 362 22.71 31.54 2.22
N ILE A 363 22.96 30.88 1.08
CA ILE A 363 22.15 29.74 0.63
C ILE A 363 22.26 28.53 1.59
N PRO A 364 23.46 28.05 1.99
CA PRO A 364 23.57 27.02 3.02
C PRO A 364 22.87 27.37 4.32
N PHE A 365 22.87 28.64 4.75
CA PHE A 365 22.16 29.06 5.95
C PHE A 365 20.64 28.93 5.80
N ILE A 366 20.11 29.34 4.64
CA ILE A 366 18.69 29.21 4.35
C ILE A 366 18.29 27.74 4.31
N LEU A 367 19.03 26.90 3.60
CA LEU A 367 18.77 25.46 3.52
C LEU A 367 18.89 24.78 4.89
N ALA A 368 19.91 25.14 5.68
CA ALA A 368 20.09 24.63 7.03
C ALA A 368 18.90 25.00 7.93
N GLY A 369 18.45 26.25 7.89
CA GLY A 369 17.26 26.69 8.60
C GLY A 369 15.99 25.96 8.14
N THR A 370 15.85 25.73 6.83
CA THR A 370 14.73 24.98 6.26
C THR A 370 14.71 23.54 6.76
N PHE A 371 15.82 22.81 6.67
CA PHE A 371 15.89 21.43 7.18
C PHE A 371 15.68 21.33 8.69
N TRP A 372 16.19 22.31 9.45
CA TRP A 372 15.93 22.39 10.89
C TRP A 372 14.43 22.60 11.19
N THR A 373 13.77 23.46 10.43
CA THR A 373 12.33 23.72 10.56
C THR A 373 11.50 22.49 10.18
N LEU A 374 11.82 21.86 9.04
CA LEU A 374 11.13 20.64 8.57
C LEU A 374 11.24 19.50 9.58
N ARG A 375 12.43 19.30 10.16
CA ARG A 375 12.64 18.31 11.24
C ARG A 375 11.76 18.61 12.45
N SER A 376 11.62 19.89 12.82
CA SER A 376 10.82 20.30 13.98
C SER A 376 9.33 20.02 13.77
N PHE A 377 8.87 19.98 12.51
CA PHE A 377 7.52 19.58 12.12
C PHE A 377 7.38 18.08 11.81
N GLY A 378 8.43 17.27 12.03
CA GLY A 378 8.37 15.82 11.85
C GLY A 378 8.37 15.34 10.40
N HIS A 379 8.74 16.20 9.43
CA HIS A 379 8.84 15.77 8.03
C HIS A 379 10.08 14.89 7.78
N SER A 380 10.01 14.06 6.75
CA SER A 380 11.14 13.25 6.24
C SER A 380 11.91 13.99 5.13
N LEU A 381 13.14 13.55 4.86
CA LEU A 381 13.85 13.93 3.64
C LEU A 381 13.39 13.01 2.51
N ASN A 382 12.60 13.57 1.59
CA ASN A 382 12.02 12.86 0.46
C ASN A 382 12.17 13.64 -0.85
N VAL A 383 11.82 13.01 -1.97
CA VAL A 383 11.96 13.59 -3.32
C VAL A 383 11.18 14.90 -3.44
N THR A 384 9.96 14.96 -2.89
CA THR A 384 9.11 16.16 -2.93
C THR A 384 9.70 17.33 -2.13
N VAL A 385 10.32 17.05 -0.98
CA VAL A 385 11.04 18.06 -0.19
C VAL A 385 12.25 18.58 -0.96
N LEU A 386 13.06 17.70 -1.55
CA LEU A 386 14.22 18.11 -2.33
C LEU A 386 13.82 18.86 -3.60
N LEU A 387 12.71 18.49 -4.25
CA LEU A 387 12.14 19.23 -5.37
C LEU A 387 11.76 20.66 -4.95
N GLY A 388 11.12 20.83 -3.79
CA GLY A 388 10.86 22.15 -3.20
C GLY A 388 12.16 22.95 -2.96
N VAL A 389 13.21 22.30 -2.47
CA VAL A 389 14.54 22.91 -2.30
C VAL A 389 15.12 23.36 -3.64
N VAL A 390 15.13 22.49 -4.66
CA VAL A 390 15.66 22.80 -6.00
C VAL A 390 14.92 23.98 -6.64
N ILE A 391 13.58 23.98 -6.56
CA ILE A 391 12.75 25.08 -7.06
C ILE A 391 13.06 26.38 -6.30
N SER A 392 13.17 26.31 -4.97
CA SER A 392 13.46 27.48 -4.14
C SER A 392 14.82 28.09 -4.45
N LEU A 393 15.83 27.28 -4.80
CA LEU A 393 17.23 27.71 -4.86
C LEU A 393 17.49 28.87 -5.83
N GLY A 394 16.73 28.94 -6.94
CA GLY A 394 16.77 30.10 -7.84
C GLY A 394 16.19 31.37 -7.22
N MET A 395 15.10 31.24 -6.45
CA MET A 395 14.40 32.35 -5.80
C MET A 395 15.11 32.84 -4.54
N LEU A 396 15.82 31.96 -3.83
CA LEU A 396 16.54 32.25 -2.58
C LEU A 396 17.69 33.25 -2.72
N VAL A 397 18.17 33.47 -3.94
CA VAL A 397 19.31 34.34 -4.20
C VAL A 397 18.88 35.72 -4.71
N ASP A 398 17.67 35.84 -5.22
CA ASP A 398 17.19 37.09 -5.81
C ASP A 398 17.09 38.22 -4.77
N ASP A 399 16.53 37.95 -3.58
CA ASP A 399 16.43 38.93 -2.50
C ASP A 399 17.81 39.32 -1.95
N ALA A 400 18.67 38.34 -1.69
CA ALA A 400 20.06 38.54 -1.27
C ALA A 400 20.84 39.40 -2.28
N VAL A 401 20.73 39.10 -3.58
CA VAL A 401 21.39 39.86 -4.65
C VAL A 401 20.90 41.30 -4.71
N VAL A 402 19.60 41.55 -4.60
CA VAL A 402 19.04 42.91 -4.62
C VAL A 402 19.53 43.73 -3.42
N VAL A 403 19.55 43.12 -2.22
CA VAL A 403 20.09 43.78 -1.01
C VAL A 403 21.58 44.06 -1.17
N VAL A 404 22.39 43.09 -1.60
CA VAL A 404 23.84 43.32 -1.75
C VAL A 404 24.14 44.36 -2.82
N GLU A 405 23.48 44.32 -3.98
CA GLU A 405 23.71 45.30 -5.05
C GLU A 405 23.35 46.71 -4.58
N SER A 406 22.28 46.87 -3.80
CA SER A 406 21.88 48.17 -3.23
C SER A 406 22.89 48.72 -2.21
N ILE A 407 23.49 47.84 -1.39
CA ILE A 407 24.59 48.19 -0.47
C ILE A 407 25.85 48.54 -1.28
N TYR A 408 26.20 47.70 -2.24
CA TYR A 408 27.40 47.82 -3.05
C TYR A 408 27.39 49.09 -3.92
N TYR A 409 26.25 49.42 -4.51
CA TYR A 409 26.05 50.66 -5.28
C TYR A 409 26.35 51.92 -4.45
N ARG A 410 25.96 51.93 -3.17
CA ARG A 410 26.24 53.05 -2.25
C ARG A 410 27.71 53.10 -1.82
N LEU A 411 28.31 51.93 -1.57
CA LEU A 411 29.75 51.80 -1.29
C LEU A 411 30.60 52.34 -2.46
N GLN A 412 30.23 52.02 -3.71
CA GLN A 412 30.91 52.55 -4.90
C GLN A 412 30.83 54.08 -5.03
N ARG A 413 29.79 54.71 -4.48
CA ARG A 413 29.61 56.16 -4.45
C ARG A 413 30.30 56.86 -3.27
N GLY A 414 31.14 56.14 -2.51
CA GLY A 414 31.96 56.69 -1.43
C GLY A 414 31.25 56.77 -0.08
N MET A 415 30.08 56.17 0.08
CA MET A 415 29.37 56.14 1.36
C MET A 415 30.03 55.12 2.31
N ALA A 416 30.17 55.46 3.60
CA ALA A 416 30.71 54.51 4.59
C ALA A 416 29.79 53.28 4.75
N ALA A 417 30.37 52.13 5.11
CA ALA A 417 29.68 50.85 5.00
C ALA A 417 28.39 50.73 5.84
N LEU A 418 28.41 51.18 7.10
CA LEU A 418 27.24 51.14 7.97
C LEU A 418 26.08 52.03 7.50
N PRO A 419 26.28 53.33 7.20
CA PRO A 419 25.20 54.15 6.65
C PRO A 419 24.75 53.68 5.26
N ALA A 420 25.65 53.10 4.44
CA ALA A 420 25.28 52.48 3.17
C ALA A 420 24.33 51.29 3.38
N ALA A 421 24.62 50.40 4.33
CA ALA A 421 23.77 49.25 4.66
C ALA A 421 22.40 49.67 5.18
N LEU A 422 22.34 50.62 6.12
CA LEU A 422 21.07 51.11 6.68
C LEU A 422 20.21 51.81 5.61
N ALA A 423 20.83 52.61 4.74
CA ALA A 423 20.11 53.30 3.67
C ALA A 423 19.63 52.33 2.57
N ALA A 424 20.43 51.32 2.24
CA ALA A 424 20.04 50.27 1.29
C ALA A 424 18.85 49.46 1.80
N LEU A 425 18.92 48.99 3.05
CA LEU A 425 17.82 48.24 3.66
C LEU A 425 16.54 49.08 3.71
N LYS A 426 16.62 50.36 4.10
CA LYS A 426 15.43 51.24 4.14
C LYS A 426 14.75 51.40 2.78
N GLU A 427 15.51 51.41 1.69
CA GLU A 427 14.97 51.51 0.32
C GLU A 427 14.40 50.17 -0.16
N VAL A 428 15.10 49.08 0.11
CA VAL A 428 14.84 47.77 -0.50
C VAL A 428 13.87 46.91 0.33
N PHE A 429 13.67 47.24 1.62
CA PHE A 429 12.83 46.45 2.53
C PHE A 429 11.42 46.20 1.97
N ALA A 430 10.68 47.26 1.62
CA ALA A 430 9.32 47.10 1.10
C ALA A 430 9.28 46.34 -0.24
N PRO A 431 10.05 46.71 -1.28
CA PRO A 431 10.05 45.97 -2.55
C PRO A 431 10.41 44.48 -2.42
N VAL A 432 11.43 44.14 -1.62
CA VAL A 432 11.87 42.74 -1.46
C VAL A 432 10.87 41.94 -0.64
N THR A 433 10.35 42.49 0.46
CA THR A 433 9.32 41.79 1.26
C THR A 433 8.07 41.56 0.42
N THR A 434 7.65 42.55 -0.38
CA THR A 434 6.50 42.39 -1.28
C THR A 434 6.77 41.33 -2.35
N ALA A 435 7.94 41.32 -2.98
CA ALA A 435 8.29 40.32 -3.98
C ALA A 435 8.26 38.90 -3.40
N VAL A 436 8.86 38.68 -2.23
CA VAL A 436 8.85 37.37 -1.56
C VAL A 436 7.43 36.97 -1.17
N LEU A 437 6.63 37.88 -0.59
CA LEU A 437 5.24 37.59 -0.23
C LEU A 437 4.37 37.27 -1.44
N THR A 438 4.59 37.92 -2.59
CA THR A 438 3.86 37.59 -3.83
C THR A 438 4.24 36.22 -4.36
N THR A 439 5.51 35.81 -4.22
CA THR A 439 5.94 34.45 -4.57
C THR A 439 5.28 33.43 -3.66
N ILE A 440 5.30 33.67 -2.34
CA ILE A 440 4.59 32.81 -1.37
C ILE A 440 3.09 32.73 -1.70
N ALA A 441 2.47 33.87 -2.00
CA ALA A 441 1.05 33.93 -2.37
C ALA A 441 0.73 33.20 -3.69
N ALA A 442 1.67 33.13 -4.63
CA ALA A 442 1.51 32.37 -5.87
C ALA A 442 1.56 30.84 -5.65
N PHE A 443 2.29 30.39 -4.63
CA PHE A 443 2.38 28.97 -4.26
C PHE A 443 1.28 28.52 -3.29
N LEU A 444 0.66 29.44 -2.56
CA LEU A 444 -0.38 29.14 -1.57
C LEU A 444 -1.59 28.37 -2.15
N PRO A 445 -2.11 28.64 -3.37
CA PRO A 445 -3.21 27.87 -3.94
C PRO A 445 -2.89 26.38 -4.07
N LEU A 446 -1.63 26.01 -4.28
CA LEU A 446 -1.20 24.62 -4.40
C LEU A 446 -1.35 23.85 -3.06
N MET A 447 -1.28 24.55 -1.92
CA MET A 447 -1.55 23.97 -0.59
C MET A 447 -3.04 23.69 -0.34
N LEU A 448 -3.93 24.32 -1.11
CA LEU A 448 -5.38 24.20 -0.96
C LEU A 448 -5.99 23.15 -1.90
N LEU A 449 -5.15 22.44 -2.66
CA LEU A 449 -5.63 21.36 -3.53
C LEU A 449 -6.23 20.23 -2.68
N PRO A 450 -7.46 19.78 -2.99
CA PRO A 450 -8.09 18.67 -2.27
C PRO A 450 -7.53 17.31 -2.72
N GLY A 451 -7.86 16.26 -1.97
CA GLY A 451 -7.55 14.87 -2.32
C GLY A 451 -6.10 14.45 -2.05
N ILE A 452 -5.80 13.21 -2.43
CA ILE A 452 -4.49 12.58 -2.19
C ILE A 452 -3.39 13.37 -2.89
N LEU A 453 -3.60 13.75 -4.17
CA LEU A 453 -2.66 14.55 -4.94
C LEU A 453 -2.34 15.88 -4.26
N GLY A 454 -3.34 16.57 -3.70
CA GLY A 454 -3.14 17.79 -2.94
C GLY A 454 -2.24 17.61 -1.72
N LYS A 455 -2.42 16.50 -0.97
CA LYS A 455 -1.54 16.17 0.17
C LYS A 455 -0.09 15.93 -0.26
N TYR A 456 0.15 15.27 -1.40
CA TYR A 456 1.49 15.12 -1.97
C TYR A 456 2.09 16.47 -2.39
N MET A 457 1.29 17.28 -3.10
CA MET A 457 1.73 18.55 -3.64
C MET A 457 1.95 19.62 -2.58
N LEU A 458 1.29 19.56 -1.42
CA LEU A 458 1.41 20.51 -0.31
C LEU A 458 2.84 20.64 0.23
N VAL A 459 3.65 19.59 0.13
CA VAL A 459 5.03 19.57 0.64
C VAL A 459 5.92 20.58 -0.11
N ILE A 460 5.76 20.71 -1.43
CA ILE A 460 6.56 21.64 -2.27
C ILE A 460 6.38 23.11 -1.84
N PRO A 461 5.16 23.69 -1.83
CA PRO A 461 4.93 25.08 -1.46
C PRO A 461 5.24 25.32 0.03
N LEU A 462 5.08 24.31 0.90
CA LEU A 462 5.52 24.39 2.30
C LEU A 462 7.03 24.64 2.40
N VAL A 463 7.83 23.82 1.71
CA VAL A 463 9.30 23.96 1.68
C VAL A 463 9.71 25.31 1.09
N VAL A 464 9.12 25.71 -0.04
CA VAL A 464 9.38 27.01 -0.67
C VAL A 464 9.05 28.16 0.27
N THR A 465 7.90 28.11 0.95
CA THR A 465 7.46 29.17 1.88
C THR A 465 8.39 29.28 3.07
N ILE A 466 8.79 28.16 3.68
CA ILE A 466 9.75 28.14 4.79
C ILE A 466 11.10 28.70 4.33
N ALA A 467 11.61 28.25 3.18
CA ALA A 467 12.89 28.68 2.66
C ALA A 467 12.91 30.19 2.35
N LEU A 468 11.86 30.72 1.73
CA LEU A 468 11.70 32.16 1.46
C LEU A 468 11.50 33.00 2.72
N ALA A 469 10.82 32.46 3.74
CA ALA A 469 10.71 33.16 5.03
C ALA A 469 12.09 33.28 5.71
N ILE A 470 12.90 32.22 5.64
CA ILE A 470 14.26 32.21 6.18
C ILE A 470 15.21 33.07 5.32
N SER A 471 15.00 33.15 4.00
CA SER A 471 15.78 34.03 3.11
C SER A 471 15.62 35.50 3.46
N LEU A 472 14.41 35.95 3.80
CA LEU A 472 14.19 37.31 4.30
C LEU A 472 14.99 37.60 5.58
N VAL A 473 15.06 36.63 6.50
CA VAL A 473 15.87 36.76 7.72
C VAL A 473 17.36 36.84 7.39
N GLU A 474 17.84 36.02 6.47
CA GLU A 474 19.23 36.04 5.99
C GLU A 474 19.56 37.39 5.32
N ALA A 475 18.73 37.82 4.37
CA ALA A 475 18.95 38.99 3.53
C ALA A 475 18.89 40.30 4.33
N TYR A 476 18.01 40.39 5.34
CA TYR A 476 17.91 41.59 6.17
C TYR A 476 18.85 41.60 7.36
N TRP A 477 19.22 40.45 7.92
CA TRP A 477 20.04 40.41 9.13
C TRP A 477 21.48 39.99 8.90
N MET A 478 21.69 38.78 8.38
CA MET A 478 23.02 38.16 8.30
C MET A 478 23.88 38.78 7.22
N LEU A 479 23.31 38.95 6.04
CA LEU A 479 24.03 39.42 4.86
C LEU A 479 24.59 40.85 5.01
N PRO A 480 23.84 41.84 5.55
CA PRO A 480 24.40 43.16 5.86
C PRO A 480 25.50 43.11 6.93
N ALA A 481 25.36 42.25 7.95
CA ALA A 481 26.37 42.10 8.99
C ALA A 481 27.69 41.49 8.46
N HIS A 482 27.61 40.50 7.57
CA HIS A 482 28.78 39.92 6.90
C HIS A 482 29.45 40.90 5.94
N MET A 483 28.66 41.67 5.17
CA MET A 483 29.18 42.71 4.27
C MET A 483 29.98 43.78 5.02
N LEU A 484 29.50 44.19 6.20
CA LEU A 484 30.19 45.13 7.09
C LEU A 484 31.49 44.54 7.66
N GLY A 485 31.47 43.27 8.08
CA GLY A 485 32.64 42.59 8.64
C GLY A 485 33.77 42.36 7.63
N VAL A 486 33.45 42.16 6.35
CA VAL A 486 34.44 41.90 5.28
C VAL A 486 35.09 43.17 4.73
N ASN A 487 34.61 44.37 5.09
CA ASN A 487 35.14 45.68 4.65
C ASN A 487 35.45 45.70 3.14
N VAL A 488 34.42 45.46 2.32
CA VAL A 488 34.56 45.33 0.86
C VAL A 488 35.17 46.60 0.25
N SER A 489 36.46 46.55 -0.10
CA SER A 489 37.17 47.64 -0.77
C SER A 489 36.87 47.66 -2.28
N CYS A 490 36.33 48.76 -2.80
CA CYS A 490 36.03 48.93 -4.23
C CYS A 490 37.24 49.36 -5.11
N SER A 491 38.46 49.45 -4.56
CA SER A 491 39.58 50.16 -5.20
C SER A 491 40.45 49.34 -6.17
N ASN A 492 40.41 48.00 -6.15
CA ASN A 492 41.31 47.17 -6.97
C ASN A 492 40.56 46.38 -8.07
N SER A 493 40.89 46.66 -9.33
CA SER A 493 40.31 45.99 -10.50
C SER A 493 41.15 44.81 -10.98
N SER A 494 40.71 43.59 -10.66
CA SER A 494 41.29 42.34 -11.19
C SER A 494 41.18 42.26 -12.72
N ARG A 495 42.09 41.52 -13.39
CA ARG A 495 42.03 41.25 -14.84
C ARG A 495 40.69 40.61 -15.24
N VAL A 496 40.16 39.73 -14.41
CA VAL A 496 38.84 39.08 -14.58
C VAL A 496 37.71 40.11 -14.55
N GLN A 497 37.84 41.13 -13.69
CA GLN A 497 36.87 42.21 -13.56
C GLN A 497 36.79 43.07 -14.83
N ARG A 498 37.91 43.28 -15.52
CA ARG A 498 37.95 44.05 -16.79
C ARG A 498 37.26 43.30 -17.93
N LEU A 499 37.49 42.00 -18.06
CA LEU A 499 36.82 41.13 -19.03
C LEU A 499 35.31 41.11 -18.80
N ARG A 500 34.89 40.88 -17.56
CA ARG A 500 33.49 40.95 -17.14
C ARG A 500 32.83 42.29 -17.47
N ASN A 501 33.49 43.41 -17.15
CA ASN A 501 32.96 44.74 -17.47
C ASN A 501 32.88 45.00 -18.98
N GLY A 502 33.70 44.34 -19.80
CA GLY A 502 33.55 44.32 -21.26
C GLY A 502 32.28 43.60 -21.69
N PHE A 503 32.06 42.39 -21.18
CA PHE A 503 30.85 41.59 -21.43
C PHE A 503 29.56 42.30 -20.98
N LEU A 504 29.53 42.84 -19.76
CA LEU A 504 28.39 43.58 -19.24
C LEU A 504 28.10 44.86 -20.05
N ARG A 505 29.13 45.55 -20.55
CA ARG A 505 28.95 46.70 -21.45
C ARG A 505 28.34 46.28 -22.79
N TRP A 506 28.73 45.13 -23.34
CA TRP A 506 28.13 44.59 -24.55
C TRP A 506 26.65 44.23 -24.34
N ILE A 507 26.32 43.49 -23.26
CA ILE A 507 24.93 43.19 -22.89
C ILE A 507 24.11 44.48 -22.76
N ARG A 508 24.61 45.45 -21.98
CA ARG A 508 23.91 46.72 -21.75
C ARG A 508 23.66 47.47 -23.05
N ARG A 509 24.66 47.57 -23.94
CA ARG A 509 24.50 48.22 -25.25
C ARG A 509 23.47 47.50 -26.12
N SER A 510 23.50 46.18 -26.16
CA SER A 510 22.54 45.37 -26.92
C SER A 510 21.12 45.52 -26.39
N TYR A 511 20.94 45.40 -25.06
CA TYR A 511 19.68 45.60 -24.38
C TYR A 511 19.13 47.02 -24.62
N THR A 512 19.93 48.07 -24.44
CA THR A 512 19.48 49.47 -24.67
C THR A 512 19.08 49.69 -26.13
N ARG A 513 19.78 49.12 -27.11
CA ARG A 513 19.39 49.22 -28.53
C ARG A 513 18.04 48.55 -28.80
N LEU A 514 17.81 47.36 -28.24
CA LEU A 514 16.54 46.64 -28.33
C LEU A 514 15.42 47.42 -27.64
N LEU A 515 15.66 47.91 -26.42
CA LEU A 515 14.71 48.69 -25.65
C LEU A 515 14.31 49.98 -26.38
N VAL A 516 15.26 50.71 -26.97
CA VAL A 516 14.96 51.93 -27.75
C VAL A 516 14.12 51.60 -28.99
N ARG A 517 14.42 50.49 -29.69
CA ARG A 517 13.55 50.04 -30.80
C ARG A 517 12.16 49.69 -30.29
N ALA A 518 12.08 49.06 -29.12
CA ALA A 518 10.81 48.65 -28.55
C ALA A 518 9.93 49.82 -28.14
N LEU A 519 10.50 50.80 -27.44
CA LEU A 519 9.82 52.01 -27.01
C LEU A 519 9.42 52.92 -28.18
N ARG A 520 10.08 52.82 -29.34
CA ARG A 520 9.65 53.55 -30.54
C ARG A 520 8.32 53.00 -31.07
N TRP A 521 8.09 51.69 -31.00
CA TRP A 521 6.92 51.02 -31.62
C TRP A 521 6.13 50.20 -30.56
N PRO A 522 5.62 50.84 -29.48
CA PRO A 522 5.08 50.11 -28.33
C PRO A 522 3.81 49.32 -28.67
N ARG A 523 2.97 49.84 -29.58
CA ARG A 523 1.75 49.15 -30.04
C ARG A 523 2.06 47.89 -30.82
N LEU A 524 3.10 47.90 -31.66
CA LEU A 524 3.51 46.74 -32.45
C LEU A 524 4.03 45.62 -31.54
N ILE A 525 4.80 45.96 -30.51
CA ILE A 525 5.31 44.97 -29.56
C ILE A 525 4.22 44.42 -28.67
N LEU A 526 3.31 45.28 -28.19
CA LEU A 526 2.14 44.81 -27.47
C LEU A 526 1.33 43.83 -28.32
N LEU A 527 1.10 44.16 -29.60
CA LEU A 527 0.42 43.27 -30.54
C LEU A 527 1.19 41.97 -30.75
N LEU A 528 2.52 42.02 -30.87
CA LEU A 528 3.35 40.81 -31.00
C LEU A 528 3.24 39.90 -29.78
N VAL A 529 3.29 40.47 -28.57
CA VAL A 529 3.13 39.71 -27.31
C VAL A 529 1.74 39.10 -27.23
N ILE A 530 0.69 39.87 -27.56
CA ILE A 530 -0.70 39.36 -27.59
C ILE A 530 -0.85 38.27 -28.64
N CYS A 531 -0.28 38.43 -29.84
CA CYS A 531 -0.31 37.41 -30.88
C CYS A 531 0.44 36.14 -30.47
N MET A 532 1.60 36.25 -29.81
CA MET A 532 2.30 35.08 -29.26
C MET A 532 1.47 34.37 -28.19
N PHE A 533 0.85 35.12 -27.29
CA PHE A 533 -0.03 34.55 -26.26
C PHE A 533 -1.26 33.88 -26.87
N ALA A 534 -1.92 34.55 -27.82
CA ALA A 534 -3.07 34.00 -28.53
C ALA A 534 -2.70 32.76 -29.35
N ALA A 535 -1.51 32.73 -29.98
CA ALA A 535 -1.02 31.55 -30.69
C ALA A 535 -0.74 30.39 -29.75
N ALA A 536 -0.15 30.64 -28.57
CA ALA A 536 0.06 29.61 -27.55
C ALA A 536 -1.28 29.08 -27.03
N LEU A 537 -2.24 29.98 -26.72
CA LEU A 537 -3.58 29.61 -26.26
C LEU A 537 -4.36 28.84 -27.34
N ALA A 538 -4.29 29.27 -28.59
CA ALA A 538 -4.91 28.58 -29.71
C ALA A 538 -4.28 27.19 -29.92
N ALA A 539 -2.97 27.03 -29.74
CA ALA A 539 -2.31 25.73 -29.81
C ALA A 539 -2.76 24.78 -28.69
N THR A 540 -2.97 25.29 -27.47
CA THR A 540 -3.54 24.51 -26.37
C THR A 540 -5.00 24.12 -26.62
N LEU A 541 -5.85 25.08 -27.04
CA LEU A 541 -7.27 24.84 -27.29
C LEU A 541 -7.52 23.93 -28.50
N ALA A 542 -6.64 23.97 -29.50
CA ALA A 542 -6.67 23.08 -30.64
C ALA A 542 -6.17 21.65 -30.34
N GLY A 543 -5.88 21.32 -29.07
CA GLY A 543 -5.48 19.98 -28.65
C GLY A 543 -4.08 19.54 -29.11
N ARG A 544 -3.24 20.46 -29.63
CA ARG A 544 -1.85 20.12 -30.03
C ARG A 544 -0.93 19.90 -28.83
N ILE A 545 -1.33 20.41 -27.67
CA ILE A 545 -0.64 20.20 -26.39
C ILE A 545 -1.56 19.30 -25.56
N LYS A 546 -1.16 18.05 -25.39
CA LYS A 546 -1.87 17.08 -24.55
C LYS A 546 -1.60 17.39 -23.08
N LEU A 547 -2.65 17.43 -22.26
CA LEU A 547 -2.53 17.55 -20.81
C LEU A 547 -2.41 16.15 -20.22
N ASP A 548 -1.26 15.84 -19.62
CA ASP A 548 -1.11 14.69 -18.74
C ASP A 548 -0.92 15.19 -17.31
N PHE A 549 -1.79 14.76 -16.39
CA PHE A 549 -1.80 15.26 -15.01
C PHE A 549 -0.65 14.67 -14.19
N PHE A 550 -0.09 13.52 -14.60
CA PHE A 550 1.03 12.90 -13.92
C PHE A 550 1.84 12.01 -14.88
N ALA A 551 3.09 12.39 -15.14
CA ALA A 551 4.05 11.48 -15.76
C ALA A 551 4.72 10.68 -14.64
N SER A 552 4.22 9.47 -14.37
CA SER A 552 4.86 8.54 -13.45
C SER A 552 5.85 7.67 -14.21
N ASP A 553 7.11 7.68 -13.77
CA ASP A 553 8.04 6.64 -14.18
C ASP A 553 7.57 5.31 -13.55
N PRO A 554 7.45 4.22 -14.34
CA PRO A 554 7.05 2.93 -13.80
C PRO A 554 8.11 2.45 -12.80
N ILE A 555 7.62 1.93 -11.67
CA ILE A 555 8.47 1.22 -10.72
C ILE A 555 9.05 0.02 -11.46
N ARG A 556 10.32 -0.30 -11.20
CA ARG A 556 11.01 -1.44 -11.82
C ARG A 556 10.61 -2.77 -11.15
N LEU A 557 9.30 -2.93 -10.99
CA LEU A 557 8.57 -4.06 -10.42
C LEU A 557 7.24 -4.17 -11.16
N PHE A 558 6.90 -5.36 -11.64
CA PHE A 558 5.59 -5.64 -12.23
C PHE A 558 5.12 -7.03 -11.84
N TYR A 559 3.81 -7.25 -11.92
CA TYR A 559 3.20 -8.55 -11.68
C TYR A 559 2.61 -9.13 -12.95
N ILE A 560 2.60 -10.45 -13.03
CA ILE A 560 1.89 -11.22 -14.04
C ILE A 560 0.79 -11.98 -13.30
N ASN A 561 -0.45 -11.61 -13.60
CA ASN A 561 -1.65 -12.10 -12.97
C ASN A 561 -2.19 -13.27 -13.78
N LEU A 562 -2.45 -14.39 -13.10
CA LEU A 562 -2.94 -15.64 -13.67
C LEU A 562 -4.31 -15.94 -13.06
N GLU A 563 -5.35 -15.96 -13.88
CA GLU A 563 -6.69 -16.38 -13.48
C GLU A 563 -6.98 -17.75 -14.08
N MET A 564 -7.15 -18.75 -13.23
CA MET A 564 -7.62 -20.08 -13.59
C MET A 564 -9.15 -20.13 -13.56
N PRO A 565 -9.79 -21.08 -14.26
CA PRO A 565 -11.22 -21.31 -14.11
C PRO A 565 -11.62 -21.53 -12.63
N ALA A 566 -12.78 -21.00 -12.23
CA ALA A 566 -13.30 -21.17 -10.87
C ALA A 566 -13.37 -22.65 -10.47
N GLY A 567 -12.96 -22.96 -9.24
CA GLY A 567 -12.88 -24.33 -8.73
C GLY A 567 -11.61 -25.10 -9.10
N THR A 568 -10.61 -24.43 -9.70
CA THR A 568 -9.28 -25.02 -9.88
C THR A 568 -8.56 -25.13 -8.53
N PRO A 569 -8.12 -26.34 -8.12
CA PRO A 569 -7.34 -26.53 -6.89
C PRO A 569 -6.04 -25.72 -6.86
N LEU A 570 -5.67 -25.28 -5.67
CA LEU A 570 -4.49 -24.42 -5.43
C LEU A 570 -3.19 -25.03 -5.98
N GLU A 571 -2.99 -26.35 -5.87
CA GLU A 571 -1.80 -27.06 -6.36
C GLU A 571 -1.67 -27.00 -7.88
N LEU A 572 -2.80 -27.05 -8.59
CA LEU A 572 -2.81 -26.95 -10.04
C LEU A 572 -2.53 -25.52 -10.48
N THR A 573 -3.10 -24.54 -9.77
CA THR A 573 -2.84 -23.12 -10.00
C THR A 573 -1.35 -22.80 -9.86
N ILE A 574 -0.71 -23.16 -8.73
CA ILE A 574 0.72 -22.89 -8.54
C ILE A 574 1.60 -23.62 -9.56
N ALA A 575 1.25 -24.85 -9.95
CA ALA A 575 1.99 -25.59 -10.97
C ALA A 575 1.94 -24.85 -12.32
N LYS A 576 0.78 -24.27 -12.68
CA LYS A 576 0.63 -23.43 -13.87
C LYS A 576 1.36 -22.09 -13.73
N THR A 577 1.30 -21.45 -12.58
CA THR A 577 2.05 -20.20 -12.30
C THR A 577 3.55 -20.41 -12.48
N VAL A 578 4.11 -21.51 -11.97
CA VAL A 578 5.54 -21.85 -12.15
C VAL A 578 5.86 -22.17 -13.63
N ALA A 579 4.94 -22.78 -14.38
CA ALA A 579 5.15 -22.99 -15.82
C ALA A 579 5.20 -21.67 -16.61
N VAL A 580 4.34 -20.69 -16.24
CA VAL A 580 4.40 -19.34 -16.81
C VAL A 580 5.68 -18.62 -16.37
N GLU A 581 6.10 -18.77 -15.11
CA GLU A 581 7.36 -18.25 -14.59
C GLU A 581 8.56 -18.69 -15.45
N GLN A 582 8.60 -19.95 -15.86
CA GLN A 582 9.66 -20.47 -16.71
C GLN A 582 9.67 -19.78 -18.09
N THR A 583 8.50 -19.59 -18.69
CA THR A 583 8.35 -18.82 -19.94
C THR A 583 8.86 -17.39 -19.80
N VAL A 584 8.60 -16.76 -18.65
CA VAL A 584 9.08 -15.40 -18.34
C VAL A 584 10.60 -15.39 -18.24
N ARG A 585 11.20 -16.35 -17.52
CA ARG A 585 12.66 -16.48 -17.36
C ARG A 585 13.38 -16.63 -18.70
N GLU A 586 12.79 -17.33 -19.66
CA GLU A 586 13.36 -17.49 -21.01
C GLU A 586 13.35 -16.20 -21.85
N ARG A 587 12.48 -15.24 -21.54
CA ARG A 587 12.34 -13.96 -22.28
C ARG A 587 13.09 -12.78 -21.65
N VAL A 588 13.58 -12.97 -20.43
CA VAL A 588 14.39 -12.00 -19.69
C VAL A 588 15.85 -12.12 -20.12
N LYS A 589 16.54 -10.99 -20.35
CA LYS A 589 17.98 -11.01 -20.61
C LYS A 589 18.78 -11.07 -19.31
N THR A 590 19.97 -11.67 -19.36
CA THR A 590 20.87 -11.75 -18.22
C THR A 590 21.14 -10.36 -17.63
N GLY A 591 20.89 -10.18 -16.33
CA GLY A 591 21.11 -8.93 -15.61
C GLY A 591 19.94 -7.93 -15.62
N GLU A 592 18.84 -8.19 -16.34
CA GLU A 592 17.65 -7.31 -16.30
C GLU A 592 16.81 -7.53 -15.03
N VAL A 593 16.66 -8.79 -14.61
CA VAL A 593 15.86 -9.19 -13.45
C VAL A 593 16.73 -9.36 -12.20
N ARG A 594 16.20 -8.90 -11.07
CA ARG A 594 16.76 -9.12 -9.74
C ARG A 594 16.26 -10.45 -9.18
N ASN A 595 14.94 -10.60 -9.06
CA ASN A 595 14.29 -11.81 -8.55
C ASN A 595 12.93 -12.02 -9.22
N ILE A 596 12.53 -13.29 -9.31
CA ILE A 596 11.18 -13.71 -9.69
C ILE A 596 10.68 -14.67 -8.61
N ILE A 597 9.48 -14.41 -8.10
CA ILE A 597 8.78 -15.28 -7.16
C ILE A 597 7.36 -15.52 -7.65
N SER A 598 6.88 -16.74 -7.48
CA SER A 598 5.55 -17.17 -7.91
C SER A 598 4.74 -17.56 -6.70
N TYR A 599 3.48 -17.17 -6.66
CA TYR A 599 2.55 -17.61 -5.63
C TYR A 599 1.13 -17.80 -6.18
N ALA A 600 0.35 -18.61 -5.48
CA ALA A 600 -1.06 -18.87 -5.75
C ALA A 600 -1.88 -18.74 -4.47
N GLY A 601 -3.19 -18.58 -4.62
CA GLY A 601 -4.15 -18.31 -3.52
C GLY A 601 -4.48 -16.83 -3.36
N GLN A 602 -3.69 -15.95 -3.99
CA GLN A 602 -3.93 -14.51 -3.99
C GLN A 602 -3.39 -13.85 -5.26
N MET A 603 -4.01 -12.72 -5.65
CA MET A 603 -3.60 -11.89 -6.78
C MET A 603 -3.85 -10.41 -6.48
N PHE A 604 -2.79 -9.61 -6.48
CA PHE A 604 -2.90 -8.15 -6.38
C PHE A 604 -3.31 -7.53 -7.72
N THR A 605 -4.22 -6.56 -7.68
CA THR A 605 -4.56 -5.68 -8.81
C THR A 605 -4.31 -4.21 -8.45
N GLU A 606 -4.57 -3.29 -9.38
CA GLU A 606 -4.39 -1.84 -9.14
C GLU A 606 -5.23 -1.32 -7.96
N THR A 607 -6.40 -1.93 -7.73
CA THR A 607 -7.39 -1.42 -6.78
C THR A 607 -7.60 -2.34 -5.59
N THR A 608 -7.58 -3.67 -5.79
CA THR A 608 -7.92 -4.64 -4.73
C THR A 608 -7.17 -5.97 -4.87
N PRO A 609 -6.79 -6.62 -3.76
CA PRO A 609 -6.33 -8.00 -3.80
C PRO A 609 -7.52 -8.95 -3.97
N PHE A 610 -7.34 -9.98 -4.80
CA PHE A 610 -8.21 -11.15 -4.91
C PHE A 610 -7.59 -12.31 -4.13
N TYR A 611 -8.44 -13.10 -3.47
CA TYR A 611 -8.05 -14.31 -2.75
C TYR A 611 -8.87 -15.48 -3.29
N GLY A 612 -8.27 -16.67 -3.33
CA GLY A 612 -8.89 -17.89 -3.85
C GLY A 612 -7.91 -18.75 -4.63
N ASP A 613 -8.16 -20.05 -4.62
CA ASP A 613 -7.30 -21.09 -5.19
C ASP A 613 -7.02 -20.92 -6.67
N GLN A 614 -7.96 -20.33 -7.41
CA GLN A 614 -7.84 -20.08 -8.85
C GLN A 614 -6.89 -18.93 -9.21
N PHE A 615 -6.47 -18.12 -8.24
CA PHE A 615 -5.65 -16.94 -8.49
C PHE A 615 -4.17 -17.24 -8.29
N GLY A 616 -3.39 -17.00 -9.34
CA GLY A 616 -1.93 -17.05 -9.32
C GLY A 616 -1.32 -15.70 -9.66
N GLN A 617 -0.13 -15.42 -9.15
CA GLN A 617 0.60 -14.21 -9.45
C GLN A 617 2.10 -14.44 -9.43
N ILE A 618 2.79 -13.83 -10.39
CA ILE A 618 4.25 -13.82 -10.47
C ILE A 618 4.70 -12.40 -10.22
N MET A 619 5.57 -12.21 -9.24
CA MET A 619 6.21 -10.93 -8.98
C MET A 619 7.59 -10.91 -9.62
N VAL A 620 7.82 -9.93 -10.50
CA VAL A 620 9.08 -9.76 -11.24
C VAL A 620 9.76 -8.46 -10.80
N SER A 621 10.77 -8.58 -9.94
CA SER A 621 11.63 -7.47 -9.51
C SER A 621 12.79 -7.29 -10.49
N LEU A 622 13.05 -6.07 -10.93
CA LEU A 622 14.06 -5.75 -11.92
C LEU A 622 15.24 -5.01 -11.29
N ASN A 623 16.44 -5.20 -11.86
CA ASN A 623 17.61 -4.42 -11.46
C ASN A 623 17.45 -2.95 -11.88
N PRO A 624 18.13 -2.00 -11.21
CA PRO A 624 18.10 -0.58 -11.56
C PRO A 624 18.39 -0.34 -13.05
N ALA A 625 17.68 0.63 -13.65
CA ALA A 625 17.80 0.91 -15.07
C ALA A 625 19.23 1.38 -15.43
N THR A 626 19.84 0.72 -16.41
CA THR A 626 21.04 1.22 -17.10
C THR A 626 20.63 1.74 -18.48
N ALA A 627 21.39 2.65 -19.10
CA ALA A 627 21.04 3.28 -20.38
C ALA A 627 20.78 2.30 -21.55
N GLN A 628 21.22 1.04 -21.44
CA GLN A 628 21.05 -0.02 -22.43
C GLN A 628 19.92 -1.01 -22.09
N MET A 629 19.28 -0.87 -20.93
CA MET A 629 18.19 -1.75 -20.49
C MET A 629 16.84 -1.27 -21.04
N ARG A 630 15.97 -2.24 -21.36
CA ARG A 630 14.60 -1.98 -21.79
C ARG A 630 13.78 -1.29 -20.70
N SER A 631 12.76 -0.54 -21.12
CA SER A 631 11.71 -0.07 -20.20
C SER A 631 10.86 -1.24 -19.69
N VAL A 632 10.10 -1.03 -18.61
CA VAL A 632 9.17 -2.04 -18.09
C VAL A 632 8.13 -2.38 -19.16
N ASP A 633 7.59 -1.36 -19.84
CA ASP A 633 6.60 -1.54 -20.91
C ASP A 633 7.17 -2.34 -22.09
N GLU A 634 8.38 -2.02 -22.54
CA GLU A 634 9.05 -2.77 -23.62
C GLU A 634 9.27 -4.24 -23.26
N MET A 635 9.54 -4.53 -21.99
CA MET A 635 9.75 -5.88 -21.50
C MET A 635 8.43 -6.65 -21.40
N ILE A 636 7.37 -6.03 -20.87
CA ILE A 636 6.02 -6.59 -20.86
C ILE A 636 5.58 -6.90 -22.29
N GLU A 637 5.67 -5.93 -23.21
CA GLU A 637 5.27 -6.13 -24.61
C GLU A 637 6.08 -7.22 -25.31
N ALA A 638 7.38 -7.34 -25.02
CA ALA A 638 8.23 -8.38 -25.60
C ALA A 638 7.87 -9.82 -25.13
N MET A 639 7.26 -9.97 -23.95
CA MET A 639 6.85 -11.28 -23.43
C MET A 639 5.34 -11.53 -23.53
N ARG A 640 4.52 -10.50 -23.70
CA ARG A 640 3.04 -10.55 -23.68
C ARG A 640 2.50 -11.71 -24.50
N ALA A 641 2.80 -11.73 -25.81
CA ALA A 641 2.27 -12.75 -26.71
C ALA A 641 2.68 -14.19 -26.36
N ALA A 642 3.86 -14.39 -25.77
CA ALA A 642 4.33 -15.72 -25.38
C ALA A 642 3.68 -16.18 -24.08
N VAL A 643 3.55 -15.26 -23.12
CA VAL A 643 2.96 -15.52 -21.80
C VAL A 643 1.44 -15.73 -21.92
N THR A 644 0.73 -14.89 -22.67
CA THR A 644 -0.73 -15.00 -22.86
C THR A 644 -1.15 -16.20 -23.71
N ALA A 645 -0.24 -16.78 -24.49
CA ALA A 645 -0.50 -17.99 -25.27
C ALA A 645 -0.45 -19.29 -24.44
N THR A 646 -0.17 -19.21 -23.13
CA THR A 646 -0.09 -20.38 -22.25
C THR A 646 -1.47 -21.04 -22.12
N PRO A 647 -1.63 -22.33 -22.48
CA PRO A 647 -2.92 -23.00 -22.44
C PRO A 647 -3.34 -23.42 -21.01
N GLY A 648 -4.65 -23.38 -20.76
CA GLY A 648 -5.27 -23.85 -19.51
C GLY A 648 -5.52 -22.75 -18.47
N THR A 649 -5.44 -21.48 -18.86
CA THR A 649 -5.73 -20.31 -18.03
C THR A 649 -6.92 -19.56 -18.63
N GLU A 650 -7.80 -19.00 -17.79
CA GLU A 650 -8.92 -18.20 -18.27
C GLU A 650 -8.45 -16.83 -18.76
N LYS A 651 -7.57 -16.19 -17.98
CA LYS A 651 -7.01 -14.88 -18.31
C LYS A 651 -5.60 -14.71 -17.74
N ILE A 652 -4.73 -14.08 -18.53
CA ILE A 652 -3.42 -13.61 -18.07
C ILE A 652 -3.35 -12.11 -18.30
N SER A 653 -3.03 -11.35 -17.25
CA SER A 653 -2.88 -9.90 -17.33
C SER A 653 -1.56 -9.44 -16.71
N PHE A 654 -1.12 -8.24 -17.08
CA PHE A 654 0.10 -7.64 -16.56
C PHE A 654 -0.29 -6.44 -15.72
N LEU A 655 0.21 -6.40 -14.48
CA LEU A 655 0.04 -5.27 -13.58
C LEU A 655 1.37 -4.53 -13.47
N ARG A 656 1.38 -3.30 -13.98
CA ARG A 656 2.49 -2.37 -13.87
C ARG A 656 2.30 -1.49 -12.64
N LEU A 657 3.33 -1.35 -11.81
CA LEU A 657 3.30 -0.40 -10.71
C LEU A 657 3.85 0.94 -11.18
N ALA A 658 3.13 2.01 -10.87
CA ALA A 658 3.55 3.38 -11.13
C ALA A 658 3.83 4.08 -9.80
N GLY A 659 4.86 4.92 -9.76
CA GLY A 659 5.10 5.79 -8.60
C GLY A 659 4.06 6.91 -8.51
N GLY A 660 3.85 7.43 -7.30
CA GLY A 660 2.89 8.51 -7.04
C GLY A 660 1.52 8.02 -6.53
N PRO A 661 0.53 8.92 -6.42
CA PRO A 661 -0.79 8.58 -5.92
C PRO A 661 -1.46 7.50 -6.79
N PRO A 662 -2.17 6.51 -6.20
CA PRO A 662 -2.92 5.54 -6.98
C PRO A 662 -3.98 6.25 -7.83
N THR A 663 -3.95 6.03 -9.14
CA THR A 663 -4.96 6.52 -10.09
C THR A 663 -5.75 5.35 -10.64
N SER A 664 -7.08 5.48 -10.73
CA SER A 664 -7.92 4.49 -11.40
C SER A 664 -7.60 4.41 -12.90
N LYS A 665 -8.05 3.33 -13.55
CA LYS A 665 -8.06 3.25 -15.01
C LYS A 665 -8.73 4.48 -15.65
N PRO A 666 -8.35 4.85 -16.89
CA PRO A 666 -8.92 6.00 -17.59
C PRO A 666 -10.45 6.00 -17.64
N ILE A 667 -11.05 4.82 -17.80
CA ILE A 667 -12.50 4.62 -17.74
C ILE A 667 -12.80 3.66 -16.59
N GLN A 668 -13.62 4.12 -15.64
CA GLN A 668 -14.15 3.30 -14.55
C GLN A 668 -15.61 3.71 -14.30
N VAL A 669 -16.54 2.79 -14.52
CA VAL A 669 -17.97 3.03 -14.38
C VAL A 669 -18.54 2.04 -13.36
N LYS A 670 -19.19 2.55 -12.31
CA LYS A 670 -19.79 1.75 -11.24
C LYS A 670 -21.31 1.70 -11.44
N VAL A 671 -21.82 0.53 -11.79
CA VAL A 671 -23.24 0.27 -12.01
C VAL A 671 -23.82 -0.29 -10.72
N ARG A 672 -24.78 0.41 -10.10
CA ARG A 672 -25.33 0.06 -8.77
C ARG A 672 -26.78 -0.40 -8.89
N GLY A 673 -27.21 -1.35 -8.07
CA GLY A 673 -28.56 -1.90 -8.10
C GLY A 673 -28.75 -2.92 -6.98
N ASP A 674 -29.98 -3.36 -6.72
CA ASP A 674 -30.23 -4.34 -5.63
C ASP A 674 -30.27 -5.78 -6.16
N GLU A 675 -30.71 -5.99 -7.41
CA GLU A 675 -30.72 -7.30 -8.06
C GLU A 675 -29.53 -7.54 -9.01
N ILE A 676 -28.84 -8.66 -8.82
CA ILE A 676 -27.62 -9.02 -9.57
C ILE A 676 -27.90 -9.29 -11.06
N ASP A 677 -29.04 -9.90 -11.39
CA ASP A 677 -29.39 -10.20 -12.79
C ASP A 677 -29.76 -8.95 -13.58
N SER A 678 -30.32 -7.94 -12.91
CA SER A 678 -30.55 -6.62 -13.51
C SER A 678 -29.21 -5.91 -13.76
N LEU A 679 -28.32 -5.94 -12.75
CA LEU A 679 -26.95 -5.39 -12.85
C LEU A 679 -26.16 -6.01 -14.00
N ARG A 680 -26.16 -7.33 -14.14
CA ARG A 680 -25.46 -8.04 -15.23
C ARG A 680 -25.97 -7.64 -16.61
N ARG A 681 -27.28 -7.48 -16.78
CA ARG A 681 -27.87 -7.02 -18.06
C ARG A 681 -27.47 -5.58 -18.38
N ALA A 682 -27.49 -4.70 -17.38
CA ALA A 682 -27.05 -3.32 -17.52
C ALA A 682 -25.55 -3.22 -17.88
N VAL A 683 -24.71 -4.01 -17.22
CA VAL A 683 -23.26 -4.08 -17.48
C VAL A 683 -22.96 -4.62 -18.87
N ALA A 684 -23.69 -5.64 -19.34
CA ALA A 684 -23.52 -6.17 -20.69
C ALA A 684 -23.80 -5.11 -21.77
N GLU A 685 -24.86 -4.31 -21.61
CA GLU A 685 -25.17 -3.19 -22.51
C GLU A 685 -24.08 -2.09 -22.42
N LEU A 686 -23.60 -1.78 -21.21
CA LEU A 686 -22.52 -0.82 -21.03
C LEU A 686 -21.22 -1.28 -21.72
N LYS A 687 -20.84 -2.56 -21.60
CA LYS A 687 -19.68 -3.12 -22.30
C LYS A 687 -19.85 -3.03 -23.82
N ALA A 688 -21.04 -3.30 -24.34
CA ALA A 688 -21.30 -3.17 -25.77
C ALA A 688 -21.12 -1.73 -26.28
N ILE A 689 -21.41 -0.71 -25.45
CA ILE A 689 -21.11 0.70 -25.77
C ILE A 689 -19.60 0.94 -25.80
N LEU A 690 -18.87 0.42 -24.81
CA LEU A 690 -17.41 0.55 -24.73
C LEU A 690 -16.71 -0.12 -25.92
N GLU A 691 -17.16 -1.31 -26.33
CA GLU A 691 -16.61 -2.07 -27.46
C GLU A 691 -16.80 -1.36 -28.82
N GLN A 692 -17.82 -0.51 -28.95
CA GLN A 692 -18.05 0.27 -30.16
C GLN A 692 -17.04 1.41 -30.34
N ASN A 693 -16.35 1.84 -29.27
CA ASN A 693 -15.39 2.92 -29.33
C ASN A 693 -13.98 2.37 -29.62
N PRO A 694 -13.39 2.65 -30.80
CA PRO A 694 -12.09 2.10 -31.20
C PRO A 694 -10.92 2.61 -30.34
N ALA A 695 -11.13 3.65 -29.54
CA ALA A 695 -10.12 4.15 -28.61
C ALA A 695 -10.09 3.39 -27.27
N VAL A 696 -11.13 2.61 -26.95
CA VAL A 696 -11.22 1.84 -25.70
C VAL A 696 -10.56 0.47 -25.87
N ARG A 697 -9.79 0.04 -24.87
CA ARG A 697 -9.08 -1.25 -24.87
C ARG A 697 -9.21 -1.93 -23.51
N ASP A 698 -8.94 -3.24 -23.48
CA ASP A 698 -8.84 -4.03 -22.26
C ASP A 698 -10.05 -3.85 -21.32
N ILE A 699 -11.25 -3.93 -21.89
CA ILE A 699 -12.51 -3.83 -21.15
C ILE A 699 -12.62 -5.05 -20.24
N SER A 700 -12.78 -4.80 -18.95
CA SER A 700 -13.01 -5.83 -17.95
C SER A 700 -14.01 -5.34 -16.92
N ASP A 701 -14.75 -6.26 -16.36
CA ASP A 701 -15.57 -6.04 -15.18
C ASP A 701 -15.08 -6.88 -14.01
N ASP A 702 -15.66 -6.58 -12.87
CA ASP A 702 -15.24 -7.16 -11.60
C ASP A 702 -16.22 -8.25 -11.09
N ASP A 703 -17.28 -8.57 -11.84
CA ASP A 703 -18.22 -9.68 -11.58
C ASP A 703 -17.54 -11.03 -11.87
N SER A 704 -17.12 -11.71 -10.80
CA SER A 704 -16.53 -13.05 -10.90
C SER A 704 -17.58 -14.13 -10.66
N ARG A 705 -17.61 -15.13 -11.54
CA ARG A 705 -18.41 -16.34 -11.31
C ARG A 705 -17.82 -17.14 -10.14
N GLY A 706 -18.70 -17.66 -9.30
CA GLY A 706 -18.28 -18.50 -8.18
C GLY A 706 -18.04 -19.94 -8.62
N GLN A 707 -17.64 -20.76 -7.66
CA GLN A 707 -17.45 -22.18 -7.85
C GLN A 707 -18.80 -22.91 -7.89
N MET A 708 -18.78 -24.17 -8.35
CA MET A 708 -19.93 -25.05 -8.17
C MET A 708 -20.14 -25.30 -6.68
N GLU A 709 -21.37 -25.13 -6.21
CA GLU A 709 -21.76 -25.38 -4.82
C GLU A 709 -22.82 -26.47 -4.74
N LEU A 710 -22.86 -27.15 -3.59
CA LEU A 710 -23.90 -28.09 -3.24
C LEU A 710 -24.69 -27.53 -2.07
N GLN A 711 -25.90 -27.03 -2.33
CA GLN A 711 -26.80 -26.53 -1.31
C GLN A 711 -27.53 -27.71 -0.67
N ALA A 712 -27.32 -27.93 0.63
CA ALA A 712 -28.00 -28.96 1.39
C ALA A 712 -29.03 -28.32 2.34
N ARG A 713 -30.29 -28.70 2.20
CA ARG A 713 -31.39 -28.28 3.08
C ARG A 713 -31.84 -29.46 3.93
N VAL A 714 -31.96 -29.27 5.24
CA VAL A 714 -32.46 -30.31 6.14
C VAL A 714 -33.94 -30.57 5.86
N ASN A 715 -34.29 -31.82 5.55
CA ASN A 715 -35.68 -32.26 5.47
C ASN A 715 -36.22 -32.44 6.90
N GLN A 716 -36.94 -31.42 7.37
CA GLN A 716 -37.43 -31.38 8.76
C GLN A 716 -38.41 -32.51 9.09
N ASP A 717 -39.19 -32.99 8.12
CA ASP A 717 -40.15 -34.08 8.34
C ASP A 717 -39.45 -35.42 8.48
N ALA A 718 -38.42 -35.68 7.67
CA ALA A 718 -37.58 -36.87 7.77
C ALA A 718 -36.80 -36.88 9.09
N ALA A 719 -36.18 -35.76 9.46
CA ALA A 719 -35.46 -35.60 10.72
C ALA A 719 -36.37 -35.86 11.93
N ARG A 720 -37.58 -35.29 11.93
CA ARG A 720 -38.57 -35.49 13.01
C ARG A 720 -39.02 -36.95 13.12
N ARG A 721 -39.25 -37.65 12.00
CA ARG A 721 -39.61 -39.08 12.00
C ARG A 721 -38.46 -39.96 12.54
N ALA A 722 -37.23 -39.57 12.27
CA ALA A 722 -36.02 -40.24 12.74
C ALA A 722 -35.67 -39.91 14.21
N GLY A 723 -36.32 -38.91 14.82
CA GLY A 723 -35.97 -38.45 16.17
C GLY A 723 -34.61 -37.73 16.24
N ILE A 724 -34.08 -37.27 15.10
CA ILE A 724 -32.79 -36.57 14.99
C ILE A 724 -33.05 -35.06 14.93
N THR A 725 -32.25 -34.28 15.66
CA THR A 725 -32.39 -32.82 15.64
C THR A 725 -31.78 -32.21 14.38
N PRO A 726 -32.32 -31.11 13.84
CA PRO A 726 -31.70 -30.41 12.71
C PRO A 726 -30.25 -30.01 12.98
N ASP A 727 -29.94 -29.61 14.23
CA ASP A 727 -28.58 -29.28 14.67
C ASP A 727 -27.62 -30.46 14.49
N GLU A 728 -28.02 -31.66 14.92
CA GLU A 728 -27.22 -32.86 14.77
C GLU A 728 -26.94 -33.21 13.29
N VAL A 729 -27.93 -33.01 12.40
CA VAL A 729 -27.74 -33.19 10.94
C VAL A 729 -26.73 -32.18 10.39
N MET A 730 -26.88 -30.90 10.75
CA MET A 730 -26.00 -29.82 10.28
C MET A 730 -24.56 -29.97 10.79
N ARG A 731 -24.38 -30.23 12.09
CA ARG A 731 -23.05 -30.47 12.69
C ARG A 731 -22.39 -31.71 12.11
N THR A 732 -23.14 -32.79 11.90
CA THR A 732 -22.62 -34.00 11.23
C THR A 732 -22.11 -33.66 9.83
N LEU A 733 -22.88 -32.92 9.04
CA LEU A 733 -22.46 -32.50 7.70
C LEU A 733 -21.19 -31.63 7.75
N ARG A 734 -21.13 -30.65 8.65
CA ARG A 734 -19.95 -29.78 8.84
C ARG A 734 -18.70 -30.60 9.18
N LEU A 735 -18.81 -31.51 10.14
CA LEU A 735 -17.71 -32.39 10.57
C LEU A 735 -17.22 -33.33 9.46
N LEU A 736 -18.10 -33.71 8.52
CA LEU A 736 -17.76 -34.57 7.39
C LEU A 736 -17.05 -33.82 6.26
N VAL A 737 -17.27 -32.51 6.12
CA VAL A 737 -16.77 -31.69 4.99
C VAL A 737 -15.56 -30.85 5.39
N ASP A 738 -15.69 -30.01 6.42
CA ASP A 738 -14.68 -29.04 6.84
C ASP A 738 -14.08 -29.44 8.20
N GLY A 739 -14.93 -29.44 9.22
CA GLY A 739 -14.55 -29.73 10.60
C GLY A 739 -15.12 -28.73 11.60
N GLU A 740 -14.84 -28.99 12.87
CA GLU A 740 -15.24 -28.15 14.00
C GLU A 740 -14.00 -27.92 14.89
N ILE A 741 -13.75 -26.67 15.25
CA ILE A 741 -12.73 -26.32 16.25
C ILE A 741 -13.36 -26.57 17.62
N VAL A 742 -12.84 -27.54 18.37
CA VAL A 742 -13.42 -27.95 19.67
C VAL A 742 -12.68 -27.37 20.86
N ALA A 743 -11.45 -26.90 20.65
CA ALA A 743 -10.64 -26.25 21.67
C ALA A 743 -9.50 -25.43 21.04
N GLU A 744 -9.11 -24.37 21.74
CA GLU A 744 -7.90 -23.60 21.49
C GLU A 744 -6.97 -23.76 22.70
N MET A 745 -5.68 -24.01 22.44
CA MET A 745 -4.66 -24.09 23.48
C MET A 745 -3.36 -23.42 23.06
N GLN A 746 -2.52 -23.10 24.04
CA GLN A 746 -1.15 -22.69 23.75
C GLN A 746 -0.21 -23.89 23.90
N ASP A 747 0.56 -24.17 22.86
CA ASP A 747 1.60 -25.19 22.86
C ASP A 747 2.92 -24.56 22.39
N GLN A 748 3.97 -24.69 23.19
CA GLN A 748 5.31 -24.13 22.90
C GLN A 748 5.33 -22.61 22.60
N GLY A 749 4.33 -21.86 23.10
CA GLY A 749 4.21 -20.42 22.87
C GLY A 749 3.55 -20.03 21.54
N GLU A 750 2.95 -21.01 20.85
CA GLU A 750 2.09 -20.82 19.69
C GLU A 750 0.65 -21.19 20.05
N GLU A 751 -0.31 -20.55 19.40
CA GLU A 751 -1.71 -20.94 19.46
C GLU A 751 -1.90 -22.19 18.60
N LEU A 752 -2.62 -23.16 19.15
CA LEU A 752 -2.84 -24.46 18.56
C LEU A 752 -4.33 -24.76 18.63
N GLU A 753 -4.98 -24.76 17.48
CA GLU A 753 -6.38 -25.14 17.34
C GLU A 753 -6.52 -26.66 17.31
N VAL A 754 -7.53 -27.18 18.00
CA VAL A 754 -7.92 -28.59 17.97
C VAL A 754 -9.12 -28.74 17.07
N ARG A 755 -8.91 -29.31 15.89
CA ARG A 755 -9.94 -29.48 14.86
C ARG A 755 -10.36 -30.93 14.75
N VAL A 756 -11.66 -31.19 14.85
CA VAL A 756 -12.27 -32.50 14.59
C VAL A 756 -12.86 -32.48 13.19
N ARG A 757 -12.44 -33.41 12.34
CA ARG A 757 -12.95 -33.54 10.97
C ARG A 757 -12.92 -34.99 10.50
N ALA A 758 -13.71 -35.31 9.49
CA ALA A 758 -13.57 -36.60 8.83
C ALA A 758 -12.21 -36.67 8.14
N LYS A 759 -11.59 -37.86 8.18
CA LYS A 759 -10.40 -38.12 7.39
C LYS A 759 -10.75 -37.94 5.91
N PRO A 760 -10.08 -37.02 5.19
CA PRO A 760 -10.38 -36.80 3.78
C PRO A 760 -10.15 -38.11 3.00
N GLY A 761 -11.20 -38.60 2.35
CA GLY A 761 -11.14 -39.73 1.42
C GLY A 761 -10.95 -39.24 -0.02
N ASN A 762 -10.56 -40.13 -0.93
CA ASN A 762 -10.65 -39.87 -2.37
C ASN A 762 -12.15 -39.81 -2.75
N LEU A 763 -12.73 -38.63 -2.69
CA LEU A 763 -14.07 -38.38 -3.21
C LEU A 763 -13.96 -38.24 -4.73
N ASP A 764 -14.05 -39.35 -5.46
CA ASP A 764 -14.10 -39.35 -6.94
C ASP A 764 -15.40 -38.70 -7.47
N ASN A 765 -16.38 -38.40 -6.60
CA ASN A 765 -17.63 -37.71 -6.92
C ASN A 765 -18.07 -36.78 -5.78
N ILE A 766 -18.60 -35.60 -6.15
CA ILE A 766 -19.18 -34.54 -5.26
C ILE A 766 -20.39 -35.01 -4.45
N GLY A 767 -20.93 -36.20 -4.72
CA GLY A 767 -21.96 -36.76 -3.87
C GLY A 767 -21.46 -36.69 -2.43
N LEU A 768 -22.23 -36.02 -1.55
CA LEU A 768 -22.02 -36.07 -0.09
C LEU A 768 -21.62 -37.51 0.28
N PRO A 769 -20.94 -37.76 1.41
CA PRO A 769 -20.87 -39.09 1.98
C PRO A 769 -22.30 -39.56 2.33
N GLY A 770 -23.12 -39.84 1.32
CA GLY A 770 -24.55 -40.06 1.37
C GLY A 770 -24.88 -41.49 1.77
N ASN A 771 -23.83 -42.31 1.87
CA ASN A 771 -23.85 -43.59 2.54
C ASN A 771 -23.54 -43.46 4.04
N PHE A 772 -23.15 -42.27 4.53
CA PHE A 772 -22.94 -42.09 5.97
C PHE A 772 -24.27 -42.26 6.69
N THR A 773 -24.28 -43.12 7.70
CA THR A 773 -25.46 -43.46 8.48
C THR A 773 -25.37 -42.92 9.89
N LEU A 774 -26.45 -42.28 10.33
CA LEU A 774 -26.61 -41.83 11.70
C LEU A 774 -27.30 -42.90 12.54
N PRO A 775 -26.82 -43.17 13.78
CA PRO A 775 -27.48 -44.08 14.70
C PRO A 775 -28.80 -43.48 15.19
N LEU A 776 -29.85 -44.30 15.24
CA LEU A 776 -31.16 -43.94 15.79
C LEU A 776 -31.29 -44.42 17.24
N ALA A 777 -32.14 -43.77 18.03
CA ALA A 777 -32.39 -44.13 19.43
C ALA A 777 -33.00 -45.54 19.62
N ASP A 778 -33.62 -46.09 18.57
CA ASP A 778 -34.18 -47.44 18.55
C ASP A 778 -33.15 -48.52 18.13
N GLY A 779 -31.89 -48.14 17.92
CA GLY A 779 -30.82 -49.01 17.43
C GLY A 779 -30.79 -49.17 15.91
N GLY A 780 -31.72 -48.52 15.20
CA GLY A 780 -31.71 -48.42 13.73
C GLY A 780 -30.64 -47.48 13.21
N ARG A 781 -30.58 -47.34 11.88
CA ARG A 781 -29.69 -46.42 11.19
C ARG A 781 -30.46 -45.70 10.08
N ILE A 782 -30.18 -44.41 9.90
CA ILE A 782 -30.72 -43.62 8.79
C ILE A 782 -29.60 -43.02 7.98
N ALA A 783 -29.71 -43.08 6.65
CA ALA A 783 -28.71 -42.49 5.77
C ALA A 783 -28.84 -40.96 5.77
N LEU A 784 -27.71 -40.25 5.81
CA LEU A 784 -27.68 -38.78 5.83
C LEU A 784 -28.41 -38.17 4.62
N ARG A 785 -28.35 -38.83 3.46
CA ARG A 785 -29.07 -38.42 2.24
C ARG A 785 -30.59 -38.41 2.38
N GLU A 786 -31.16 -39.19 3.30
CA GLU A 786 -32.62 -39.21 3.54
C GLU A 786 -33.07 -38.03 4.41
N LEU A 787 -32.12 -37.37 5.06
CA LEU A 787 -32.31 -36.20 5.93
C LEU A 787 -32.01 -34.88 5.21
N LEU A 788 -31.48 -34.93 3.99
CA LEU A 788 -31.04 -33.78 3.23
C LEU A 788 -31.71 -33.74 1.84
N GLU A 789 -32.17 -32.55 1.47
CA GLU A 789 -32.52 -32.19 0.10
C GLU A 789 -31.32 -31.42 -0.48
N THR A 790 -30.73 -31.92 -1.56
CA THR A 790 -29.53 -31.33 -2.16
C THR A 790 -29.81 -30.76 -3.53
N GLU A 791 -29.38 -29.52 -3.77
CA GLU A 791 -29.40 -28.87 -5.07
C GLU A 791 -27.98 -28.44 -5.45
N SER A 792 -27.57 -28.69 -6.69
CA SER A 792 -26.27 -28.25 -7.20
C SER A 792 -26.45 -27.00 -8.05
N GLY A 793 -25.63 -25.98 -7.79
CA GLY A 793 -25.70 -24.69 -8.47
C GLY A 793 -24.33 -24.07 -8.65
N ALA A 794 -24.26 -22.97 -9.38
CA ALA A 794 -23.07 -22.12 -9.40
C ALA A 794 -23.27 -20.99 -8.39
N SER A 795 -22.31 -20.83 -7.48
CA SER A 795 -22.31 -19.74 -6.49
C SER A 795 -21.90 -18.39 -7.12
N LEU A 796 -22.11 -17.31 -6.39
CA LEU A 796 -21.52 -16.01 -6.71
C LEU A 796 -20.06 -15.98 -6.22
N GLY A 797 -19.12 -15.59 -7.08
CA GLY A 797 -17.69 -15.60 -6.71
C GLY A 797 -17.31 -14.41 -5.85
N ASN A 798 -17.93 -13.27 -6.10
CA ASN A 798 -17.84 -12.10 -5.23
C ASN A 798 -19.13 -11.28 -5.29
N ILE A 799 -19.35 -10.50 -4.24
CA ILE A 799 -20.43 -9.51 -4.17
C ILE A 799 -19.83 -8.21 -3.67
N ARG A 800 -19.94 -7.15 -4.46
CA ARG A 800 -19.41 -5.83 -4.08
C ARG A 800 -20.52 -4.87 -3.74
N HIS A 801 -20.32 -4.09 -2.68
CA HIS A 801 -21.14 -2.94 -2.35
C HIS A 801 -20.35 -1.65 -2.58
N TYR A 802 -21.04 -0.62 -3.05
CA TYR A 802 -20.53 0.75 -3.04
C TYR A 802 -21.61 1.68 -2.49
N ASP A 803 -21.30 2.36 -1.40
CA ASP A 803 -22.25 3.10 -0.56
C ASP A 803 -23.46 2.24 -0.13
N PHE A 804 -23.19 1.02 0.35
CA PHE A 804 -24.17 0.08 0.90
C PHE A 804 -25.20 -0.49 -0.10
N ARG A 805 -24.91 -0.42 -1.41
CA ARG A 805 -25.70 -1.07 -2.46
C ARG A 805 -24.82 -1.92 -3.37
N ARG A 806 -25.35 -3.06 -3.85
CA ARG A 806 -24.61 -3.94 -4.77
C ARG A 806 -24.19 -3.19 -6.02
N THR A 807 -22.97 -3.46 -6.48
CA THR A 807 -22.32 -2.73 -7.55
C THR A 807 -21.45 -3.66 -8.38
N ILE A 808 -21.45 -3.47 -9.70
CA ILE A 808 -20.45 -4.04 -10.62
C ILE A 808 -19.67 -2.88 -11.22
N THR A 809 -18.34 -2.95 -11.17
CA THR A 809 -17.44 -1.96 -11.76
C THR A 809 -16.95 -2.45 -13.11
N VAL A 810 -17.13 -1.64 -14.14
CA VAL A 810 -16.56 -1.84 -15.48
C VAL A 810 -15.38 -0.89 -15.63
N GLU A 811 -14.23 -1.44 -15.99
CA GLU A 811 -12.99 -0.72 -16.18
C GLU A 811 -12.46 -0.94 -17.60
N ALA A 812 -11.83 0.09 -18.17
CA ALA A 812 -11.19 -0.03 -19.47
C ALA A 812 -9.99 0.92 -19.60
N ASP A 813 -9.01 0.48 -20.37
CA ASP A 813 -7.89 1.30 -20.81
C ASP A 813 -8.25 2.13 -22.04
N LEU A 814 -7.46 3.17 -22.29
CA LEU A 814 -7.71 4.12 -23.36
C LEU A 814 -6.45 4.32 -24.21
N ASP A 815 -6.57 4.17 -25.52
CA ASP A 815 -5.53 4.57 -26.46
C ASP A 815 -5.46 6.10 -26.53
N LYS A 816 -4.53 6.65 -25.73
CA LYS A 816 -4.23 8.09 -25.63
C LYS A 816 -3.74 8.71 -26.95
N SER A 817 -3.48 7.91 -28.00
CA SER A 817 -3.17 8.43 -29.34
C SER A 817 -4.43 8.89 -30.09
N LEU A 818 -5.58 8.25 -29.83
CA LEU A 818 -6.84 8.46 -30.56
C LEU A 818 -7.78 9.45 -29.87
N THR A 819 -7.88 9.40 -28.53
CA THR A 819 -8.74 10.31 -27.76
C THR A 819 -8.17 10.59 -26.37
N ASP A 820 -8.79 11.51 -25.64
CA ASP A 820 -8.47 11.79 -24.24
C ASP A 820 -9.53 11.25 -23.27
N THR A 821 -9.14 11.13 -22.00
CA THR A 821 -9.98 10.54 -20.94
C THR A 821 -11.26 11.33 -20.70
N VAL A 822 -11.23 12.65 -20.83
CA VAL A 822 -12.40 13.51 -20.53
C VAL A 822 -13.46 13.36 -21.62
N THR A 823 -13.03 13.31 -22.88
CA THR A 823 -13.90 13.16 -24.04
C THR A 823 -14.53 11.78 -24.05
N ALA A 824 -13.74 10.72 -23.85
CA ALA A 824 -14.25 9.35 -23.79
C ALA A 824 -15.31 9.17 -22.69
N ASN A 825 -15.05 9.64 -21.47
CA ASN A 825 -16.03 9.53 -20.38
C ASN A 825 -17.32 10.32 -20.66
N ARG A 826 -17.24 11.49 -21.32
CA ARG A 826 -18.43 12.26 -21.69
C ARG A 826 -19.30 11.53 -22.72
N GLU A 827 -18.68 10.91 -23.72
CA GLU A 827 -19.40 10.10 -24.73
C GLU A 827 -20.11 8.92 -24.07
N ILE A 828 -19.42 8.20 -23.18
CA ILE A 828 -19.98 7.06 -22.44
C ILE A 828 -21.19 7.48 -21.59
N ILE A 829 -21.10 8.61 -20.88
CA ILE A 829 -22.22 9.14 -20.08
C ILE A 829 -23.43 9.44 -20.98
N GLN A 830 -23.22 10.10 -22.13
CA GLN A 830 -24.30 10.45 -23.05
C GLN A 830 -25.00 9.23 -23.65
N GLU A 831 -24.23 8.19 -24.01
CA GLU A 831 -24.82 6.94 -24.51
C GLU A 831 -25.55 6.16 -23.41
N TRP A 832 -25.01 6.16 -22.19
CA TRP A 832 -25.67 5.54 -21.04
C TRP A 832 -27.01 6.22 -20.69
N GLU A 833 -27.07 7.56 -20.69
CA GLU A 833 -28.31 8.32 -20.42
C GLU A 833 -29.46 7.94 -21.37
N ARG A 834 -29.16 7.58 -22.63
CA ARG A 834 -30.18 7.13 -23.59
C ARG A 834 -30.76 5.76 -23.23
N LEU A 835 -29.96 4.91 -22.59
CA LEU A 835 -30.32 3.52 -22.26
C LEU A 835 -30.82 3.35 -20.82
N HIS A 836 -30.49 4.29 -19.92
CA HIS A 836 -30.84 4.22 -18.50
C HIS A 836 -32.35 4.05 -18.25
N HIS A 837 -33.22 4.57 -19.12
CA HIS A 837 -34.67 4.35 -19.03
C HIS A 837 -35.09 2.86 -19.09
N ARG A 838 -34.25 1.97 -19.65
CA ARG A 838 -34.48 0.51 -19.69
C ARG A 838 -34.18 -0.18 -18.36
N PHE A 839 -33.48 0.49 -17.44
CA PHE A 839 -33.03 -0.05 -16.16
C PHE A 839 -33.34 0.93 -15.02
N PRO A 840 -34.63 1.14 -14.65
CA PRO A 840 -35.02 2.18 -13.69
C PRO A 840 -34.50 1.96 -12.25
N GLU A 841 -34.03 0.76 -11.92
CA GLU A 841 -33.51 0.39 -10.61
C GLU A 841 -31.99 0.55 -10.47
N ILE A 842 -31.33 0.96 -11.57
CA ILE A 842 -29.87 1.07 -11.74
C ILE A 842 -29.50 2.49 -12.14
#